data_AF-A0A5N5KAL2-F1
#
_entry.id   AF-A0A5N5KAL2-F1
#
_cell.length_a   1.000
_cell.length_b   1.000
_cell.length_c   1.000
_cell.angle_alpha   90.00
_cell.angle_beta   90.00
_cell.angle_gamma   90.00
#
_symmetry.space_group_name_H-M   'P 1'
#
loop_
_entity.id
_entity.type
_entity.pdbx_description
1 polymer ?
#
loop_
_entity_poly.entity_id
_entity_poly.type
_entity_poly.pdbx_seq_one_letter_code
_entity_poly.pdbx_strand_id
1 'polypeptide(L)'
;MEETFKPLKSDDRLKHYPLTPFRLIRGLVCLLVYISTAFMFVVYFAPVAAVLMRLFSIHYCRKATSFLFALWLALWPFLFEKINGTKVVFSGDLVPPKERVLIISNHRTEVDWMYLWNLALRKGCLGYIKYILKSSLMKLPVFGWGFHILEFISVERKWEVDEPAMRQMLSTFKDSRDPLWLVLFPEGTDFSEQKCQRSQKFASEVGLPVLANVLLPKTRGFCLCLEVLQNSLDAVYDVSIAYKHQLPTFLDNVFGTDPSEVHIHVQRIPAKDIPASDAEAATWLIDRFQLKDQLLLDFKAQGHFPNEGNGQELSTLKCLVNFTVLSALNFFDASLHIRAVKNQPCPLKSPLSQLASDSVVCVTRFRTPRFSLYSLRVSSQSDQQHLILSTEVSEKRMEVVDSHQNDLNGKSISGNVGNATVFTLQNQCSYTLWPGTLSGNGAATLGDGGFTLVPGASVQFQAPPGWSGRFWARTGCTFDESGSGKCITGDCGGTLNCVGGGAPPVSLVEFTIGTNPNDKDFYDVSLVDGYNVGLGVKALGGYGDCQYAGCVTDLNSNCPAELRVLDSGSTVACKSACAAFNAPEFCCTADHATPQTCSPTQYSVMFKNACPTAYSYAYDDASSTCTCTGADYLITFCPNGSG
;
A
#
# COMPACT_ATOMS: atom_id res chain seq x y z
N MET A 1 11.03 -10.53 -46.66
CA MET A 1 12.39 -10.87 -46.22
C MET A 1 12.43 -10.53 -44.75
N GLU A 2 12.40 -11.56 -43.94
CA GLU A 2 12.15 -11.53 -42.49
C GLU A 2 13.45 -11.07 -41.80
N GLU A 3 13.51 -9.81 -41.38
CA GLU A 3 14.62 -9.32 -40.57
C GLU A 3 14.45 -9.83 -39.13
N THR A 4 15.19 -10.89 -38.84
CA THR A 4 15.42 -11.46 -37.51
C THR A 4 15.81 -10.37 -36.51
N PHE A 5 14.91 -10.12 -35.54
CA PHE A 5 15.17 -9.32 -34.35
C PHE A 5 16.34 -9.93 -33.56
N LYS A 6 17.47 -9.22 -33.51
CA LYS A 6 18.54 -9.55 -32.57
C LYS A 6 18.13 -9.07 -31.17
N PRO A 7 18.22 -9.91 -30.13
CA PRO A 7 18.03 -9.45 -28.76
C PRO A 7 19.11 -8.42 -28.41
N LEU A 8 18.73 -7.39 -27.66
CA LEU A 8 19.65 -6.45 -27.00
C LEU A 8 20.81 -7.23 -26.36
N LYS A 9 22.05 -6.85 -26.74
CA LYS A 9 23.30 -7.41 -26.20
C LYS A 9 23.23 -7.42 -24.68
N SER A 10 23.65 -8.54 -24.08
CA SER A 10 23.59 -8.81 -22.63
C SER A 10 24.32 -7.79 -21.75
N ASP A 11 25.17 -6.95 -22.32
CA ASP A 11 26.03 -5.98 -21.61
C ASP A 11 25.29 -4.72 -21.13
N ASP A 12 24.13 -4.41 -21.73
CA ASP A 12 23.36 -3.20 -21.41
C ASP A 12 22.27 -3.44 -20.35
N ARG A 13 22.21 -4.61 -19.70
CA ARG A 13 21.09 -4.98 -18.81
C ARG A 13 21.23 -4.55 -17.35
N LEU A 14 22.42 -4.17 -16.89
CA LEU A 14 22.65 -3.84 -15.47
C LEU A 14 23.59 -2.65 -15.31
N LYS A 15 23.07 -1.43 -15.49
CA LYS A 15 23.63 -0.24 -14.82
C LYS A 15 22.94 -0.04 -13.47
N HIS A 16 23.01 -1.06 -12.62
CA HIS A 16 22.69 -0.93 -11.20
C HIS A 16 23.95 -0.47 -10.47
N TYR A 17 23.84 0.57 -9.64
CA TYR A 17 24.96 0.98 -8.80
C TYR A 17 24.90 0.23 -7.46
N PRO A 18 25.93 -0.54 -7.07
CA PRO A 18 25.90 -1.29 -5.82
C PRO A 18 25.83 -0.35 -4.62
N LEU A 19 25.10 -0.77 -3.58
CA LEU A 19 25.00 -0.05 -2.31
C LEU A 19 26.32 -0.16 -1.53
N THR A 20 27.25 0.75 -1.79
CA THR A 20 28.52 0.83 -1.05
C THR A 20 28.33 1.54 0.30
N PRO A 21 29.21 1.29 1.29
CA PRO A 21 29.19 2.03 2.56
C PRO A 21 29.22 3.55 2.37
N PHE A 22 29.95 4.02 1.35
CA PHE A 22 29.97 5.44 0.99
C PHE A 22 28.59 5.96 0.53
N ARG A 23 27.91 5.23 -0.37
CA ARG A 23 26.55 5.61 -0.84
C ARG A 23 25.54 5.56 0.30
N LEU A 24 25.63 4.56 1.18
CA LEU A 24 24.80 4.45 2.37
C LEU A 24 24.96 5.67 3.28
N ILE A 25 26.19 6.00 3.69
CA ILE A 25 26.47 7.15 4.57
C ILE A 25 26.04 8.45 3.90
N ARG A 26 26.39 8.64 2.62
CA ARG A 26 26.00 9.83 1.84
C ARG A 26 24.49 9.98 1.76
N GLY A 27 23.76 8.91 1.47
CA GLY A 27 22.30 8.91 1.39
C GLY A 27 21.65 9.21 2.73
N LEU A 28 22.16 8.64 3.84
CA LEU A 28 21.69 8.97 5.19
C LEU A 28 21.92 10.43 5.56
N VAL A 29 23.10 10.99 5.23
CA VAL A 29 23.40 12.41 5.45
C VAL A 29 22.46 13.30 4.61
N CYS A 30 22.25 12.96 3.34
CA CYS A 30 21.30 13.67 2.50
C CYS A 30 19.89 13.60 3.10
N LEU A 31 19.38 12.41 3.42
CA LEU A 31 18.06 12.25 4.00
C LEU A 31 17.87 13.06 5.30
N LEU A 32 18.89 13.09 6.16
CA LEU A 32 18.88 13.92 7.38
C LEU A 32 18.76 15.42 7.06
N VAL A 33 19.49 15.92 6.05
CA VAL A 33 19.37 17.31 5.59
C VAL A 33 17.97 17.58 5.05
N TYR A 34 17.38 16.67 4.28
CA TYR A 34 16.04 16.85 3.72
C TYR A 34 14.96 16.89 4.79
N ILE A 35 15.00 15.96 5.75
CA ILE A 35 14.03 15.89 6.85
C ILE A 35 14.16 17.12 7.76
N SER A 36 15.39 17.51 8.13
CA SER A 36 15.60 18.68 8.99
C SER A 36 15.17 19.97 8.32
N THR A 37 15.52 20.18 7.04
CA THR A 37 15.06 21.36 6.29
C THR A 37 13.55 21.33 6.03
N ALA A 38 12.94 20.17 5.77
CA ALA A 38 11.49 20.04 5.62
C ALA A 38 10.75 20.44 6.91
N PHE A 39 11.22 19.94 8.05
CA PHE A 39 10.70 20.33 9.36
C PHE A 39 10.80 21.84 9.56
N MET A 40 11.96 22.42 9.25
CA MET A 40 12.18 23.85 9.36
C MET A 40 11.20 24.66 8.49
N PHE A 41 10.99 24.24 7.24
CA PHE A 41 10.03 24.88 6.34
C PHE A 41 8.59 24.79 6.85
N VAL A 42 8.14 23.60 7.24
CA VAL A 42 6.75 23.36 7.66
C VAL A 42 6.43 24.01 9.00
N VAL A 43 7.37 24.08 9.93
CA VAL A 43 7.14 24.59 11.28
C VAL A 43 7.35 26.09 11.39
N TYR A 44 8.37 26.65 10.76
CA TYR A 44 8.75 28.05 10.99
C TYR A 44 8.33 28.98 9.85
N PHE A 45 8.51 28.57 8.60
CA PHE A 45 8.24 29.44 7.45
C PHE A 45 6.80 29.32 6.96
N ALA A 46 6.27 28.11 6.94
CA ALA A 46 4.97 27.82 6.37
C ALA A 46 3.80 28.44 7.17
N PRO A 47 3.77 28.46 8.52
CA PRO A 47 2.70 29.13 9.26
C PRO A 47 2.75 30.65 9.11
N VAL A 48 3.95 31.24 9.13
CA VAL A 48 4.15 32.69 8.92
C VAL A 48 3.66 33.07 7.52
N ALA A 49 4.06 32.31 6.49
CA ALA A 49 3.66 32.59 5.12
C ALA A 49 2.16 32.31 4.87
N ALA A 50 1.67 31.15 5.31
CA ALA A 50 0.32 30.67 5.01
C ALA A 50 -0.77 31.30 5.88
N VAL A 51 -0.46 31.76 7.09
CA VAL A 51 -1.45 32.37 7.99
C VAL A 51 -1.40 33.89 7.90
N LEU A 52 -0.23 34.52 7.98
CA LEU A 52 -0.17 35.99 8.01
C LEU A 52 -0.45 36.61 6.65
N MET A 53 0.17 36.12 5.57
CA MET A 53 -0.02 36.73 4.25
C MET A 53 -1.38 36.38 3.63
N ARG A 54 -1.95 35.21 3.98
CA ARG A 54 -3.26 34.78 3.48
C ARG A 54 -4.40 35.68 3.95
N LEU A 55 -4.26 36.35 5.10
CA LEU A 55 -5.20 37.36 5.58
C LEU A 55 -5.27 38.60 4.67
N PHE A 56 -4.18 38.91 3.94
CA PHE A 56 -4.09 40.08 3.07
C PHE A 56 -4.27 39.73 1.58
N SER A 57 -3.72 38.60 1.13
CA SER A 57 -3.82 38.17 -0.27
C SER A 57 -3.48 36.69 -0.47
N ILE A 58 -4.41 35.96 -1.07
CA ILE A 58 -4.22 34.56 -1.47
C ILE A 58 -3.13 34.44 -2.55
N HIS A 59 -3.10 35.37 -3.52
CA HIS A 59 -2.10 35.39 -4.61
C HIS A 59 -0.67 35.47 -4.06
N TYR A 60 -0.39 36.47 -3.21
CA TYR A 60 0.95 36.66 -2.65
C TYR A 60 1.32 35.54 -1.68
N CYS A 61 0.35 35.02 -0.92
CA CYS A 61 0.54 33.82 -0.10
C CYS A 61 1.00 32.63 -0.95
N ARG A 62 0.27 32.29 -2.01
CA ARG A 62 0.63 31.20 -2.93
C ARG A 62 2.00 31.39 -3.55
N LYS A 63 2.31 32.60 -4.01
CA LYS A 63 3.60 32.94 -4.61
C LYS A 63 4.77 32.73 -3.64
N ALA A 64 4.63 33.19 -2.39
CA ALA A 64 5.65 33.02 -1.37
C ALA A 64 5.82 31.56 -0.93
N THR A 65 4.72 30.85 -0.67
CA THR A 65 4.75 29.42 -0.33
C THR A 65 5.37 28.61 -1.47
N SER A 66 5.01 28.90 -2.72
CA SER A 66 5.57 28.24 -3.90
C SER A 66 7.07 28.52 -4.05
N PHE A 67 7.52 29.75 -3.76
CA PHE A 67 8.94 30.09 -3.77
C PHE A 67 9.73 29.27 -2.76
N LEU A 68 9.29 29.24 -1.50
CA LEU A 68 9.94 28.47 -0.43
C LEU A 68 9.93 26.97 -0.75
N PHE A 69 8.80 26.46 -1.23
CA PHE A 69 8.66 25.08 -1.65
C PHE A 69 9.58 24.73 -2.82
N ALA A 70 9.71 25.60 -3.82
CA ALA A 70 10.62 25.39 -4.95
C ALA A 70 12.08 25.27 -4.51
N LEU A 71 12.52 26.08 -3.54
CA LEU A 71 13.88 26.00 -3.01
C LEU A 71 14.13 24.61 -2.40
N TRP A 72 13.24 24.16 -1.50
CA TRP A 72 13.35 22.85 -0.86
C TRP A 72 13.24 21.70 -1.89
N LEU A 73 12.26 21.76 -2.79
CA LEU A 73 11.99 20.69 -3.76
C LEU A 73 13.13 20.54 -4.78
N ALA A 74 13.84 21.63 -5.10
CA ALA A 74 14.98 21.61 -6.02
C ALA A 74 16.19 20.83 -5.47
N LEU A 75 16.21 20.50 -4.18
CA LEU A 75 17.19 19.56 -3.63
C LEU A 75 17.08 18.20 -4.32
N TRP A 76 15.86 17.70 -4.58
CA TRP A 76 15.65 16.35 -5.13
C TRP A 76 16.23 16.16 -6.54
N PRO A 77 15.93 17.00 -7.55
CA PRO A 77 16.64 16.97 -8.83
C PRO A 77 18.16 17.06 -8.70
N PHE A 78 18.66 17.84 -7.73
CA PHE A 78 20.10 17.93 -7.47
C PHE A 78 20.66 16.60 -6.93
N LEU A 79 19.96 15.93 -6.02
CA LEU A 79 20.32 14.60 -5.54
C LEU A 79 20.32 13.57 -6.68
N PHE A 80 19.27 13.54 -7.49
CA PHE A 80 19.15 12.59 -8.59
C PHE A 80 20.26 12.79 -9.64
N GLU A 81 20.34 13.97 -10.23
CA GLU A 81 21.20 14.18 -11.41
C GLU A 81 22.67 14.40 -11.05
N LYS A 82 22.97 15.06 -9.93
CA LYS A 82 24.35 15.47 -9.60
C LYS A 82 25.02 14.63 -8.53
N ILE A 83 24.27 14.20 -7.52
CA ILE A 83 24.85 13.37 -6.44
C ILE A 83 24.81 11.90 -6.81
N ASN A 84 23.66 11.40 -7.28
CA ASN A 84 23.47 10.00 -7.64
C ASN A 84 23.98 9.69 -9.05
N GLY A 85 23.98 10.68 -9.94
CA GLY A 85 24.39 10.53 -11.33
C GLY A 85 23.32 9.90 -12.22
N THR A 86 22.05 9.96 -11.81
CA THR A 86 20.92 9.55 -12.63
C THR A 86 20.83 10.42 -13.88
N LYS A 87 20.93 9.80 -15.06
CA LYS A 87 20.73 10.48 -16.34
C LYS A 87 19.23 10.68 -16.59
N VAL A 88 18.80 11.93 -16.70
CA VAL A 88 17.40 12.28 -17.03
C VAL A 88 17.32 12.71 -18.49
N VAL A 89 16.60 11.95 -19.30
CA VAL A 89 16.44 12.20 -20.75
C VAL A 89 15.04 12.74 -21.04
N PHE A 90 14.97 13.82 -21.82
CA PHE A 90 13.71 14.43 -22.24
C PHE A 90 13.49 14.24 -23.74
N SER A 91 12.26 13.96 -24.13
CA SER A 91 11.87 13.76 -25.53
C SER A 91 10.46 14.29 -25.80
N GLY A 92 10.10 14.39 -27.09
CA GLY A 92 8.79 14.88 -27.52
C GLY A 92 8.76 16.39 -27.77
N ASP A 93 7.67 17.04 -27.40
CA ASP A 93 7.38 18.43 -27.75
C ASP A 93 8.16 19.44 -26.91
N LEU A 94 8.35 20.62 -27.49
CA LEU A 94 8.89 21.76 -26.78
C LEU A 94 7.87 22.29 -25.78
N VAL A 95 8.19 22.11 -24.49
CA VAL A 95 7.41 22.60 -23.36
C VAL A 95 7.76 24.07 -23.06
N PRO A 96 6.83 25.03 -23.19
CA PRO A 96 7.12 26.43 -22.90
C PRO A 96 7.29 26.69 -21.39
N PRO A 97 8.11 27.69 -21.00
CA PRO A 97 8.27 28.04 -19.60
C PRO A 97 7.00 28.74 -19.07
N LYS A 98 6.67 28.50 -17.79
CA LYS A 98 5.62 29.23 -17.04
C LYS A 98 4.18 29.07 -17.55
N GLU A 99 3.88 28.05 -18.37
CA GLU A 99 2.48 27.73 -18.71
C GLU A 99 1.70 27.21 -17.50
N ARG A 100 0.40 27.45 -17.51
CA ARG A 100 -0.57 26.82 -16.61
C ARG A 100 -1.07 25.53 -17.24
N VAL A 101 -0.79 24.41 -16.58
CA VAL A 101 -1.00 23.08 -17.17
C VAL A 101 -1.61 22.08 -16.21
N LEU A 102 -2.40 21.18 -16.80
CA LEU A 102 -2.75 19.90 -16.22
C LEU A 102 -1.80 18.85 -16.81
N ILE A 103 -1.12 18.10 -15.96
CA ILE A 103 -0.20 17.05 -16.34
C ILE A 103 -0.89 15.71 -16.10
N ILE A 104 -0.98 14.90 -17.15
CA ILE A 104 -1.38 13.49 -17.03
C ILE A 104 -0.14 12.62 -17.24
N SER A 105 0.06 11.63 -16.38
CA SER A 105 1.20 10.72 -16.48
C SER A 105 0.80 9.27 -16.23
N ASN A 106 1.54 8.36 -16.85
CA ASN A 106 1.54 6.96 -16.41
C ASN A 106 2.25 6.83 -15.03
N HIS A 107 1.94 5.76 -14.29
CA HIS A 107 2.43 5.52 -12.94
C HIS A 107 3.06 4.11 -12.83
N ARG A 108 4.35 4.01 -13.11
CA ARG A 108 5.16 2.77 -13.10
C ARG A 108 5.68 2.41 -11.71
N THR A 109 6.01 3.39 -10.87
CA THR A 109 6.60 3.17 -9.53
C THR A 109 6.07 4.19 -8.53
N GLU A 110 6.26 3.92 -7.23
CA GLU A 110 5.90 4.84 -6.15
C GLU A 110 6.63 6.20 -6.20
N VAL A 111 7.68 6.35 -7.02
CA VAL A 111 8.54 7.54 -7.09
C VAL A 111 8.39 8.36 -8.39
N ASP A 112 7.53 7.97 -9.32
CA ASP A 112 7.39 8.68 -10.62
C ASP A 112 7.14 10.18 -10.49
N TRP A 113 6.31 10.55 -9.52
CA TRP A 113 5.95 11.93 -9.22
C TRP A 113 7.16 12.79 -8.86
N MET A 114 8.23 12.19 -8.33
CA MET A 114 9.49 12.86 -8.00
C MET A 114 10.27 13.24 -9.27
N TYR A 115 10.14 12.48 -10.37
CA TYR A 115 10.84 12.79 -11.61
C TYR A 115 10.21 13.94 -12.38
N LEU A 116 8.90 14.18 -12.19
CA LEU A 116 8.22 15.36 -12.71
C LEU A 116 8.84 16.67 -12.19
N TRP A 117 9.53 16.64 -11.05
CA TRP A 117 10.29 17.79 -10.54
C TRP A 117 11.44 18.19 -11.44
N ASN A 118 12.09 17.24 -12.12
CA ASN A 118 13.17 17.54 -13.06
C ASN A 118 12.64 18.34 -14.25
N LEU A 119 11.43 18.02 -14.72
CA LEU A 119 10.73 18.78 -15.75
C LEU A 119 10.33 20.16 -15.23
N ALA A 120 9.62 20.21 -14.10
CA ALA A 120 9.09 21.45 -13.54
C ALA A 120 10.20 22.45 -13.16
N LEU A 121 11.35 21.97 -12.67
CA LEU A 121 12.53 22.80 -12.38
C LEU A 121 13.07 23.49 -13.63
N ARG A 122 13.22 22.76 -14.74
CA ARG A 122 13.69 23.30 -16.02
C ARG A 122 12.74 24.32 -16.63
N LYS A 123 11.45 24.24 -16.31
CA LYS A 123 10.42 25.18 -16.78
C LYS A 123 10.12 26.32 -15.81
N GLY A 124 10.82 26.37 -14.68
CA GLY A 124 10.66 27.41 -13.66
C GLY A 124 9.32 27.31 -12.91
N CYS A 125 8.72 26.11 -12.91
CA CYS A 125 7.40 25.86 -12.35
C CYS A 125 7.40 24.93 -11.14
N LEU A 126 8.59 24.56 -10.63
CA LEU A 126 8.75 23.58 -9.56
C LEU A 126 7.92 23.89 -8.31
N GLY A 127 7.85 25.15 -7.91
CA GLY A 127 7.08 25.56 -6.72
C GLY A 127 5.57 25.51 -6.89
N TYR A 128 5.08 25.48 -8.13
CA TYR A 128 3.66 25.52 -8.47
C TYR A 128 3.09 24.14 -8.80
N ILE A 129 3.91 23.09 -8.66
CA ILE A 129 3.47 21.72 -8.85
C ILE A 129 2.56 21.30 -7.70
N LYS A 130 1.38 20.79 -8.04
CA LYS A 130 0.36 20.31 -7.11
C LYS A 130 -0.08 18.92 -7.54
N TYR A 131 -0.51 18.09 -6.59
CA TYR A 131 -0.89 16.72 -6.87
C TYR A 131 -2.31 16.43 -6.44
N ILE A 132 -2.98 15.57 -7.20
CA ILE A 132 -4.18 14.85 -6.75
C ILE A 132 -3.71 13.51 -6.18
N LEU A 133 -3.87 13.32 -4.87
CA LEU A 133 -3.24 12.22 -4.13
C LEU A 133 -4.19 11.52 -3.16
N LYS A 134 -3.83 10.31 -2.72
CA LYS A 134 -4.65 9.52 -1.78
C LYS A 134 -4.72 10.18 -0.41
N SER A 135 -5.92 10.33 0.15
CA SER A 135 -6.20 10.92 1.48
C SER A 135 -5.31 10.38 2.60
N SER A 136 -4.97 9.09 2.58
CA SER A 136 -4.09 8.47 3.59
C SER A 136 -2.70 9.11 3.67
N LEU A 137 -2.18 9.69 2.58
CA LEU A 137 -0.90 10.40 2.58
C LEU A 137 -0.96 11.72 3.37
N MET A 138 -2.15 12.31 3.51
CA MET A 138 -2.37 13.50 4.34
C MET A 138 -2.19 13.22 5.83
N LYS A 139 -2.18 11.93 6.23
CA LYS A 139 -2.01 11.51 7.64
C LYS A 139 -0.54 11.39 8.06
N LEU A 140 0.41 11.56 7.14
CA LEU A 140 1.83 11.47 7.44
C LEU A 140 2.28 12.66 8.32
N PRO A 141 2.99 12.43 9.44
CA PRO A 141 3.55 13.52 10.24
C PRO A 141 4.46 14.42 9.40
N VAL A 142 4.40 15.73 9.61
CA VAL A 142 5.12 16.78 8.86
C VAL A 142 4.65 16.91 7.40
N PHE A 143 4.68 15.83 6.61
CA PHE A 143 4.32 15.85 5.19
C PHE A 143 2.85 16.16 4.95
N GLY A 144 1.94 15.61 5.76
CA GLY A 144 0.51 15.90 5.64
C GLY A 144 0.17 17.38 5.81
N TRP A 145 0.80 18.03 6.80
CA TRP A 145 0.70 19.48 6.99
C TRP A 145 1.28 20.25 5.80
N GLY A 146 2.43 19.81 5.28
CA GLY A 146 3.02 20.37 4.06
C GLY A 146 2.06 20.30 2.87
N PHE A 147 1.40 19.15 2.64
CA PHE A 147 0.45 18.96 1.55
C PHE A 147 -0.76 19.88 1.66
N HIS A 148 -1.28 20.12 2.88
CA HIS A 148 -2.35 21.11 3.10
C HIS A 148 -1.90 22.53 2.77
N ILE A 149 -0.70 22.92 3.21
CA ILE A 149 -0.16 24.27 2.97
C ILE A 149 0.08 24.51 1.48
N LEU A 150 0.49 23.46 0.76
CA LEU A 150 0.70 23.48 -0.69
C LEU A 150 -0.58 23.33 -1.49
N GLU A 151 -1.74 23.18 -0.82
CA GLU A 151 -3.06 23.01 -1.42
C GLU A 151 -3.08 21.84 -2.41
N PHE A 152 -2.51 20.69 -2.02
CA PHE A 152 -2.67 19.44 -2.75
C PHE A 152 -4.11 18.94 -2.60
N ILE A 153 -4.61 18.26 -3.62
CA ILE A 153 -5.99 17.77 -3.65
C ILE A 153 -5.99 16.33 -3.13
N SER A 154 -6.54 16.09 -1.94
CA SER A 154 -6.69 14.74 -1.40
C SER A 154 -7.97 14.08 -1.92
N VAL A 155 -7.87 12.80 -2.28
CA VAL A 155 -9.01 11.97 -2.71
C VAL A 155 -9.08 10.68 -1.90
N GLU A 156 -10.29 10.30 -1.47
CA GLU A 156 -10.61 9.04 -0.79
C GLU A 156 -10.78 7.88 -1.79
N ARG A 157 -10.76 8.18 -3.10
CA ARG A 157 -11.09 7.27 -4.20
C ARG A 157 -12.56 6.83 -4.12
N LYS A 158 -13.43 7.77 -3.77
CA LYS A 158 -14.89 7.65 -3.69
C LYS A 158 -15.49 8.86 -4.38
N TRP A 159 -16.07 8.71 -5.57
CA TRP A 159 -16.45 9.88 -6.37
C TRP A 159 -17.45 10.80 -5.67
N GLU A 160 -18.40 10.22 -4.94
CA GLU A 160 -19.46 10.94 -4.24
C GLU A 160 -18.90 11.85 -3.14
N VAL A 161 -17.73 11.49 -2.58
CA VAL A 161 -16.99 12.29 -1.61
C VAL A 161 -16.00 13.22 -2.30
N ASP A 162 -15.30 12.70 -3.31
CA ASP A 162 -14.20 13.37 -3.97
C ASP A 162 -14.69 14.49 -4.90
N GLU A 163 -15.78 14.31 -5.64
CA GLU A 163 -16.31 15.29 -6.59
C GLU A 163 -16.55 16.66 -5.96
N PRO A 164 -17.33 16.80 -4.87
CA PRO A 164 -17.58 18.11 -4.28
C PRO A 164 -16.29 18.72 -3.68
N ALA A 165 -15.45 17.91 -3.05
CA ALA A 165 -14.19 18.38 -2.44
C ALA A 165 -13.17 18.82 -3.49
N MET A 166 -13.00 18.03 -4.56
CA MET A 166 -12.16 18.34 -5.70
C MET A 166 -12.67 19.58 -6.43
N ARG A 167 -13.98 19.66 -6.73
CA ARG A 167 -14.60 20.82 -7.38
C ARG A 167 -14.36 22.10 -6.57
N GLN A 168 -14.56 22.03 -5.25
CA GLN A 168 -14.29 23.16 -4.36
C GLN A 168 -12.83 23.60 -4.47
N MET A 169 -11.87 22.68 -4.36
CA MET A 169 -10.44 23.02 -4.43
C MET A 169 -10.04 23.56 -5.81
N LEU A 170 -10.43 22.89 -6.89
CA LEU A 170 -10.19 23.30 -8.28
C LEU A 170 -10.77 24.69 -8.57
N SER A 171 -11.94 25.01 -8.00
CA SER A 171 -12.55 26.34 -8.18
C SER A 171 -11.65 27.46 -7.65
N THR A 172 -10.84 27.19 -6.62
CA THR A 172 -9.89 28.18 -6.08
C THR A 172 -8.67 28.40 -6.99
N PHE A 173 -8.46 27.56 -8.01
CA PHE A 173 -7.35 27.64 -8.96
C PHE A 173 -7.72 28.28 -10.30
N LYS A 174 -8.96 28.77 -10.45
CA LYS A 174 -9.44 29.40 -11.69
C LYS A 174 -8.75 30.72 -12.07
N ASP A 175 -8.18 31.43 -11.10
CA ASP A 175 -7.49 32.70 -11.36
C ASP A 175 -6.25 32.46 -12.23
N SER A 176 -6.29 32.93 -13.47
CA SER A 176 -5.23 32.75 -14.47
C SER A 176 -3.93 33.50 -14.15
N ARG A 177 -3.95 34.41 -13.16
CA ARG A 177 -2.75 35.13 -12.70
C ARG A 177 -1.85 34.28 -11.81
N ASP A 178 -2.40 33.24 -11.18
CA ASP A 178 -1.62 32.27 -10.40
C ASP A 178 -0.95 31.27 -11.35
N PRO A 179 0.31 30.86 -11.18
CA PRO A 179 0.82 29.72 -11.93
C PRO A 179 0.28 28.40 -11.38
N LEU A 180 0.03 27.41 -12.24
CA LEU A 180 -0.54 26.11 -11.84
C LEU A 180 0.06 24.96 -12.65
N TRP A 181 0.66 23.98 -11.97
CA TRP A 181 1.08 22.70 -12.55
C TRP A 181 0.38 21.57 -11.80
N LEU A 182 -0.84 21.23 -12.19
CA LEU A 182 -1.63 20.20 -11.51
C LEU A 182 -1.31 18.83 -12.10
N VAL A 183 -0.83 17.90 -11.29
CA VAL A 183 -0.48 16.53 -11.71
C VAL A 183 -1.59 15.57 -11.32
N LEU A 184 -2.02 14.78 -12.30
CA LEU A 184 -2.95 13.67 -12.16
C LEU A 184 -2.29 12.40 -12.72
N PHE A 185 -2.44 11.29 -12.00
CA PHE A 185 -2.13 9.94 -12.48
C PHE A 185 -3.44 9.20 -12.72
N PRO A 186 -4.00 9.20 -13.95
CA PRO A 186 -5.30 8.60 -14.25
C PRO A 186 -5.40 7.11 -13.92
N GLU A 187 -4.29 6.37 -13.88
CA GLU A 187 -4.26 4.95 -13.46
C GLU A 187 -4.74 4.77 -12.01
N GLY A 188 -4.61 5.81 -11.17
CA GLY A 188 -5.05 5.83 -9.78
C GLY A 188 -4.23 4.96 -8.82
N THR A 189 -3.24 4.22 -9.33
CA THR A 189 -2.27 3.41 -8.59
C THR A 189 -1.05 3.15 -9.46
N ASP A 190 0.07 2.83 -8.80
CA ASP A 190 1.27 2.26 -9.41
C ASP A 190 0.99 0.93 -10.14
N PHE A 191 1.66 0.76 -11.27
CA PHE A 191 1.59 -0.41 -12.12
C PHE A 191 2.19 -1.64 -11.45
N SER A 192 1.46 -2.75 -11.48
CA SER A 192 2.01 -4.09 -11.25
C SER A 192 1.39 -5.06 -12.24
N GLU A 193 2.07 -6.17 -12.51
CA GLU A 193 1.57 -7.18 -13.46
C GLU A 193 0.19 -7.72 -13.05
N GLN A 194 -0.02 -7.97 -11.75
CA GLN A 194 -1.31 -8.40 -11.20
C GLN A 194 -2.41 -7.34 -11.42
N LYS A 195 -2.11 -6.05 -11.22
CA LYS A 195 -3.07 -4.96 -11.47
C LYS A 195 -3.36 -4.80 -12.96
N CYS A 196 -2.35 -5.01 -13.81
CA CYS A 196 -2.51 -4.99 -15.25
C CYS A 196 -3.44 -6.12 -15.72
N GLN A 197 -3.23 -7.36 -15.27
CA GLN A 197 -4.12 -8.49 -15.57
C GLN A 197 -5.58 -8.21 -15.15
N ARG A 198 -5.80 -7.64 -13.96
CA ARG A 198 -7.15 -7.22 -13.52
C ARG A 198 -7.73 -6.13 -14.41
N SER A 199 -6.93 -5.13 -14.79
CA SER A 199 -7.33 -4.06 -15.69
C SER A 199 -7.68 -4.58 -17.09
N GLN A 200 -6.93 -5.56 -17.60
CA GLN A 200 -7.16 -6.21 -18.90
C GLN A 200 -8.46 -7.03 -18.91
N LYS A 201 -8.70 -7.78 -17.83
CA LYS A 201 -9.95 -8.53 -17.64
C LYS A 201 -11.15 -7.57 -17.67
N PHE A 202 -11.11 -6.52 -16.85
CA PHE A 202 -12.16 -5.50 -16.82
C PHE A 202 -12.36 -4.85 -18.21
N ALA A 203 -11.28 -4.41 -18.87
CA ALA A 203 -11.36 -3.79 -20.19
C ALA A 203 -12.04 -4.71 -21.22
N SER A 204 -11.71 -6.00 -21.20
CA SER A 204 -12.32 -7.00 -22.09
C SER A 204 -13.82 -7.19 -21.82
N GLU A 205 -14.24 -7.17 -20.55
CA GLU A 205 -15.64 -7.33 -20.14
C GLU A 205 -16.52 -6.14 -20.57
N VAL A 206 -15.98 -4.91 -20.51
CA VAL A 206 -16.73 -3.68 -20.85
C VAL A 206 -16.47 -3.16 -22.27
N GLY A 207 -15.74 -3.91 -23.09
CA GLY A 207 -15.46 -3.55 -24.49
C GLY A 207 -14.51 -2.36 -24.66
N LEU A 208 -13.62 -2.11 -23.70
CA LEU A 208 -12.59 -1.08 -23.75
C LEU A 208 -11.23 -1.66 -24.20
N PRO A 209 -10.28 -0.81 -24.64
CA PRO A 209 -8.96 -1.26 -25.05
C PRO A 209 -8.20 -2.02 -23.97
N VAL A 210 -7.65 -3.17 -24.36
CA VAL A 210 -6.80 -4.00 -23.49
C VAL A 210 -5.35 -3.50 -23.59
N LEU A 211 -4.84 -2.96 -22.49
CA LEU A 211 -3.49 -2.35 -22.39
C LEU A 211 -2.52 -3.29 -21.66
N ALA A 212 -1.24 -3.31 -22.04
CA ALA A 212 -0.24 -4.26 -21.52
C ALA A 212 0.91 -3.63 -20.71
N ASN A 213 1.09 -2.32 -20.84
CA ASN A 213 2.22 -1.55 -20.32
C ASN A 213 1.77 -0.42 -19.37
N VAL A 214 0.49 -0.05 -19.43
CA VAL A 214 -0.20 0.86 -18.50
C VAL A 214 -1.52 0.24 -18.03
N LEU A 215 -2.10 0.80 -16.97
CA LEU A 215 -3.47 0.49 -16.54
C LEU A 215 -4.49 1.35 -17.31
N LEU A 216 -5.71 0.85 -17.43
CA LEU A 216 -6.81 1.61 -18.01
C LEU A 216 -7.08 2.88 -17.18
N PRO A 217 -7.10 4.08 -17.78
CA PRO A 217 -7.22 5.32 -17.03
C PRO A 217 -8.64 5.52 -16.47
N LYS A 218 -8.71 6.03 -15.24
CA LYS A 218 -9.96 6.52 -14.64
C LYS A 218 -10.24 7.94 -15.13
N THR A 219 -11.39 8.14 -15.76
CA THR A 219 -11.67 9.37 -16.53
C THR A 219 -12.33 10.49 -15.72
N ARG A 220 -13.16 10.17 -14.71
CA ARG A 220 -13.99 11.15 -13.98
C ARG A 220 -13.19 12.33 -13.39
N GLY A 221 -12.07 12.04 -12.73
CA GLY A 221 -11.21 13.07 -12.14
C GLY A 221 -10.56 13.99 -13.17
N PHE A 222 -10.18 13.43 -14.33
CA PHE A 222 -9.65 14.21 -15.45
C PHE A 222 -10.74 15.11 -16.07
N CYS A 223 -11.93 14.58 -16.30
CA CYS A 223 -13.06 15.33 -16.86
C CYS A 223 -13.43 16.51 -15.95
N LEU A 224 -13.52 16.29 -14.63
CA LEU A 224 -13.76 17.38 -13.66
C LEU A 224 -12.66 18.44 -13.66
N CYS A 225 -11.38 18.04 -13.80
CA CYS A 225 -10.30 19.01 -13.92
C CYS A 225 -10.45 19.89 -15.16
N LEU A 226 -10.81 19.29 -16.31
CA LEU A 226 -11.08 20.04 -17.53
C LEU A 226 -12.31 20.93 -17.38
N GLU A 227 -13.44 20.38 -16.95
CA GLU A 227 -14.70 21.11 -16.74
C GLU A 227 -14.47 22.41 -15.92
N VAL A 228 -13.68 22.31 -14.84
CA VAL A 228 -13.45 23.43 -13.94
C VAL A 228 -12.34 24.38 -14.44
N LEU A 229 -11.27 23.85 -15.05
CA LEU A 229 -10.04 24.62 -15.32
C LEU A 229 -9.76 24.90 -16.80
N GLN A 230 -10.46 24.30 -17.77
CA GLN A 230 -10.13 24.36 -19.21
C GLN A 230 -9.92 25.80 -19.69
N ASN A 231 -10.78 26.74 -19.30
CA ASN A 231 -10.68 28.16 -19.70
C ASN A 231 -9.50 28.92 -19.06
N SER A 232 -8.79 28.29 -18.12
CA SER A 232 -7.64 28.87 -17.42
C SER A 232 -6.33 28.10 -17.68
N LEU A 233 -6.38 26.98 -18.40
CA LEU A 233 -5.20 26.18 -18.76
C LEU A 233 -4.69 26.56 -20.14
N ASP A 234 -3.38 26.65 -20.29
CA ASP A 234 -2.74 26.83 -21.59
C ASP A 234 -2.72 25.50 -22.37
N ALA A 235 -2.42 24.40 -21.66
CA ALA A 235 -2.27 23.07 -22.24
C ALA A 235 -2.48 21.93 -21.21
N VAL A 236 -2.75 20.74 -21.73
CA VAL A 236 -2.51 19.48 -21.03
C VAL A 236 -1.18 18.92 -21.49
N TYR A 237 -0.31 18.59 -20.55
CA TYR A 237 0.93 17.87 -20.83
C TYR A 237 0.70 16.38 -20.61
N ASP A 238 0.82 15.63 -21.70
CA ASP A 238 0.74 14.19 -21.68
C ASP A 238 2.14 13.61 -21.52
N VAL A 239 2.47 13.15 -20.31
CA VAL A 239 3.83 12.76 -19.91
C VAL A 239 3.95 11.25 -19.81
N SER A 240 4.91 10.65 -20.51
CA SER A 240 5.24 9.23 -20.39
C SER A 240 6.60 9.07 -19.73
N ILE A 241 6.63 8.34 -18.61
CA ILE A 241 7.85 8.04 -17.86
C ILE A 241 8.23 6.57 -18.08
N ALA A 242 9.49 6.34 -18.40
CA ALA A 242 10.09 5.01 -18.47
C ALA A 242 11.48 5.01 -17.83
N TYR A 243 11.87 3.86 -17.29
CA TYR A 243 13.18 3.67 -16.65
C TYR A 243 13.98 2.70 -17.49
N LYS A 244 15.22 3.08 -17.78
CA LYS A 244 16.16 2.18 -18.45
C LYS A 244 16.79 1.27 -17.40
N HIS A 245 16.94 -0.01 -17.73
CA HIS A 245 17.48 -1.07 -16.86
C HIS A 245 16.54 -1.52 -15.73
N GLN A 246 16.35 -0.69 -14.70
CA GLN A 246 15.67 -1.10 -13.46
C GLN A 246 14.73 -0.02 -12.93
N LEU A 247 13.60 -0.47 -12.37
CA LEU A 247 12.60 0.38 -11.73
C LEU A 247 13.08 0.78 -10.32
N PRO A 248 13.09 2.07 -9.98
CA PRO A 248 13.55 2.51 -8.66
C PRO A 248 12.46 2.44 -7.58
N THR A 249 12.89 2.15 -6.36
CA THR A 249 12.15 2.41 -5.12
C THR A 249 12.51 3.78 -4.53
N PHE A 250 11.81 4.20 -3.47
CA PHE A 250 12.20 5.39 -2.72
C PHE A 250 13.63 5.32 -2.17
N LEU A 251 14.04 4.17 -1.60
CA LEU A 251 15.38 4.02 -1.04
C LEU A 251 16.46 4.02 -2.12
N ASP A 252 16.14 3.52 -3.31
CA ASP A 252 17.09 3.55 -4.42
C ASP A 252 17.47 4.98 -4.79
N ASN A 253 16.47 5.86 -4.81
CA ASN A 253 16.65 7.29 -5.01
C ASN A 253 17.46 7.96 -3.89
N VAL A 254 17.29 7.54 -2.63
CA VAL A 254 18.04 8.12 -1.50
C VAL A 254 19.51 7.73 -1.56
N PHE A 255 19.82 6.47 -1.84
CA PHE A 255 21.20 5.98 -1.85
C PHE A 255 21.88 6.11 -3.21
N GLY A 256 21.11 6.33 -4.27
CA GLY A 256 21.56 6.42 -5.65
C GLY A 256 21.96 5.06 -6.21
N THR A 257 21.25 3.98 -5.87
CA THR A 257 21.46 2.66 -6.47
C THR A 257 20.80 2.59 -7.83
N ASP A 258 19.55 3.07 -7.91
CA ASP A 258 18.73 3.17 -9.11
C ASP A 258 17.87 4.45 -9.09
N PRO A 259 17.37 4.91 -10.25
CA PRO A 259 17.68 4.42 -11.58
C PRO A 259 18.96 5.08 -12.07
N SER A 260 19.73 4.36 -12.89
CA SER A 260 20.85 4.96 -13.62
C SER A 260 20.37 5.92 -14.71
N GLU A 261 19.22 5.66 -15.32
CA GLU A 261 18.70 6.46 -16.42
C GLU A 261 17.16 6.42 -16.47
N VAL A 262 16.54 7.61 -16.51
CA VAL A 262 15.09 7.81 -16.58
C VAL A 262 14.75 8.68 -17.79
N HIS A 263 13.70 8.29 -18.49
CA HIS A 263 13.23 8.91 -19.72
C HIS A 263 11.86 9.53 -19.50
N ILE A 264 11.70 10.79 -19.89
CA ILE A 264 10.47 11.57 -19.76
C ILE A 264 10.10 12.09 -21.15
N HIS A 265 9.08 11.49 -21.76
CA HIS A 265 8.49 11.96 -23.01
C HIS A 265 7.32 12.89 -22.70
N VAL A 266 7.27 14.05 -23.34
CA VAL A 266 6.19 15.02 -23.14
C VAL A 266 5.53 15.34 -24.47
N GLN A 267 4.21 15.22 -24.53
CA GLN A 267 3.42 15.75 -25.63
C GLN A 267 2.57 16.90 -25.10
N ARG A 268 2.56 18.03 -25.81
CA ARG A 268 1.85 19.25 -25.42
C ARG A 268 0.57 19.37 -26.23
N ILE A 269 -0.58 19.27 -25.56
CA ILE A 269 -1.89 19.41 -26.18
C ILE A 269 -2.52 20.72 -25.70
N PRO A 270 -2.73 21.73 -26.58
CA PRO A 270 -3.42 22.95 -26.20
C PRO A 270 -4.79 22.64 -25.59
N ALA A 271 -5.17 23.34 -24.50
CA ALA A 271 -6.39 23.00 -23.75
C ALA A 271 -7.67 23.15 -24.60
N LYS A 272 -7.63 24.01 -25.62
CA LYS A 272 -8.70 24.22 -26.62
C LYS A 272 -8.87 23.08 -27.61
N ASP A 273 -7.86 22.23 -27.78
CA ASP A 273 -7.88 21.12 -28.74
C ASP A 273 -8.42 19.83 -28.07
N ILE A 274 -8.74 19.89 -26.77
CA ILE A 274 -9.31 18.79 -26.01
C ILE A 274 -10.83 18.90 -26.05
N PRO A 275 -11.56 17.80 -26.28
CA PRO A 275 -13.02 17.83 -26.32
C PRO A 275 -13.63 18.40 -25.04
N ALA A 276 -14.69 19.21 -25.18
CA ALA A 276 -15.36 19.87 -24.07
C ALA A 276 -16.43 18.99 -23.40
N SER A 277 -16.95 17.98 -24.10
CA SER A 277 -17.91 17.02 -23.57
C SER A 277 -17.20 16.00 -22.67
N ASP A 278 -17.77 15.69 -21.51
CA ASP A 278 -17.22 14.69 -20.58
C ASP A 278 -17.02 13.32 -21.23
N ALA A 279 -17.97 12.88 -22.07
CA ALA A 279 -17.87 11.59 -22.75
C ALA A 279 -16.71 11.58 -23.77
N GLU A 280 -16.57 12.66 -24.54
CA GLU A 280 -15.51 12.78 -25.55
C GLU A 280 -14.14 12.96 -24.91
N ALA A 281 -14.05 13.71 -23.80
CA ALA A 281 -12.83 13.88 -23.02
C ALA A 281 -12.39 12.56 -22.35
N ALA A 282 -13.35 11.76 -21.89
CA ALA A 282 -13.10 10.42 -21.36
C ALA A 282 -12.53 9.48 -22.44
N THR A 283 -13.14 9.44 -23.63
CA THR A 283 -12.62 8.67 -24.77
C THR A 283 -11.25 9.17 -25.18
N TRP A 284 -11.06 10.49 -25.30
CA TRP A 284 -9.77 11.10 -25.62
C TRP A 284 -8.68 10.64 -24.64
N LEU A 285 -8.97 10.62 -23.33
CA LEU A 285 -8.00 10.16 -22.32
C LEU A 285 -7.63 8.68 -22.50
N ILE A 286 -8.61 7.83 -22.83
CA ILE A 286 -8.37 6.40 -23.11
C ILE A 286 -7.47 6.25 -24.34
N ASP A 287 -7.74 7.01 -25.41
CA ASP A 287 -6.91 7.00 -26.63
C ASP A 287 -5.48 7.45 -26.34
N ARG A 288 -5.30 8.47 -25.49
CA ARG A 288 -3.96 8.88 -25.02
C ARG A 288 -3.24 7.74 -24.31
N PHE A 289 -3.93 6.97 -23.48
CA PHE A 289 -3.34 5.83 -22.77
C PHE A 289 -3.03 4.64 -23.69
N GLN A 290 -3.77 4.45 -24.79
CA GLN A 290 -3.37 3.50 -25.84
C GLN A 290 -2.05 3.92 -26.51
N LEU A 291 -1.90 5.21 -26.83
CA LEU A 291 -0.65 5.73 -27.37
C LEU A 291 0.51 5.57 -26.39
N LYS A 292 0.29 5.80 -25.09
CA LYS A 292 1.28 5.54 -24.04
C LYS A 292 1.68 4.07 -23.98
N ASP A 293 0.71 3.17 -24.09
CA ASP A 293 0.96 1.73 -24.05
C ASP A 293 1.94 1.34 -25.17
N GLN A 294 1.67 1.82 -26.39
CA GLN A 294 2.55 1.61 -27.54
C GLN A 294 3.93 2.26 -27.34
N LEU A 295 3.99 3.51 -26.84
CA LEU A 295 5.26 4.18 -26.56
C LEU A 295 6.13 3.42 -25.57
N LEU A 296 5.53 2.82 -24.53
CA LEU A 296 6.26 2.00 -23.55
C LEU A 296 6.66 0.65 -24.12
N LEU A 297 5.86 0.06 -25.01
CA LEU A 297 6.22 -1.14 -25.75
C LEU A 297 7.45 -0.88 -26.64
N ASP A 298 7.42 0.20 -27.41
CA ASP A 298 8.54 0.61 -28.26
C ASP A 298 9.78 0.93 -27.43
N PHE A 299 9.61 1.60 -26.29
CA PHE A 299 10.69 1.87 -25.34
C PHE A 299 11.36 0.59 -24.83
N LYS A 300 10.58 -0.46 -24.51
CA LYS A 300 11.15 -1.75 -24.09
C LYS A 300 12.02 -2.38 -25.17
N ALA A 301 11.70 -2.16 -26.45
CA ALA A 301 12.45 -2.69 -27.58
C ALA A 301 13.68 -1.83 -27.93
N GLN A 302 13.53 -0.51 -27.92
CA GLN A 302 14.52 0.45 -28.42
C GLN A 302 15.42 1.02 -27.32
N GLY A 303 14.94 1.05 -26.07
CA GLY A 303 15.64 1.61 -24.92
C GLY A 303 15.67 3.14 -24.88
N HIS A 304 14.84 3.80 -25.68
CA HIS A 304 14.63 5.25 -25.72
C HIS A 304 13.24 5.60 -26.29
N PHE A 305 12.78 6.83 -26.04
CA PHE A 305 11.57 7.38 -26.66
C PHE A 305 11.88 8.05 -28.02
N PRO A 306 10.88 8.31 -28.89
CA PRO A 306 11.11 9.06 -30.12
C PRO A 306 11.45 10.52 -29.86
N ASN A 307 12.19 11.16 -30.78
CA ASN A 307 12.58 12.57 -30.70
C ASN A 307 13.30 12.93 -29.39
N GLU A 308 14.34 12.16 -29.02
CA GLU A 308 15.21 12.51 -27.90
C GLU A 308 15.84 13.88 -28.13
N GLY A 309 15.58 14.79 -27.21
CA GLY A 309 16.25 16.08 -27.18
C GLY A 309 17.45 16.04 -26.25
N ASN A 310 18.45 16.88 -26.53
CA ASN A 310 19.45 17.23 -25.52
C ASN A 310 18.75 18.11 -24.48
N GLY A 311 18.15 17.48 -23.47
CA GLY A 311 17.57 18.19 -22.34
C GLY A 311 18.61 19.12 -21.71
N GLN A 312 18.21 20.35 -21.34
CA GLN A 312 19.13 21.28 -20.69
C GLN A 312 19.69 20.63 -19.42
N GLU A 313 21.02 20.53 -19.32
CA GLU A 313 21.65 19.99 -18.13
C GLU A 313 21.33 20.86 -16.91
N LEU A 314 21.13 20.20 -15.78
CA LEU A 314 20.96 20.91 -14.52
C LEU A 314 22.27 21.62 -14.15
N SER A 315 22.21 22.92 -13.88
CA SER A 315 23.41 23.70 -13.54
C SER A 315 23.87 23.41 -12.11
N THR A 316 25.05 22.79 -11.96
CA THR A 316 25.66 22.50 -10.65
C THR A 316 25.80 23.74 -9.77
N LEU A 317 26.17 24.90 -10.34
CA LEU A 317 26.33 26.15 -9.59
C LEU A 317 25.01 26.59 -8.93
N LYS A 318 23.92 26.67 -9.71
CA LYS A 318 22.58 26.98 -9.19
C LYS A 318 22.13 26.02 -8.09
N CYS A 319 22.39 24.72 -8.25
CA CYS A 319 22.07 23.73 -7.22
C CYS A 319 22.86 23.95 -5.93
N LEU A 320 24.17 24.19 -6.04
CA LEU A 320 25.02 24.47 -4.89
C LEU A 320 24.61 25.76 -4.18
N VAL A 321 24.33 26.84 -4.91
CA VAL A 321 23.83 28.10 -4.34
C VAL A 321 22.54 27.84 -3.55
N ASN A 322 21.58 27.12 -4.13
CA ASN A 322 20.33 26.78 -3.45
C ASN A 322 20.58 25.95 -2.17
N PHE A 323 21.42 24.92 -2.27
CA PHE A 323 21.80 24.09 -1.12
C PHE A 323 22.45 24.91 0.00
N THR A 324 23.36 25.82 -0.33
CA THR A 324 24.02 26.70 0.64
C THR A 324 23.03 27.65 1.31
N VAL A 325 22.11 28.25 0.55
CA VAL A 325 21.06 29.12 1.10
C VAL A 325 20.19 28.34 2.09
N LEU A 326 19.71 27.15 1.71
CA LEU A 326 18.87 26.33 2.58
C LEU A 326 19.59 25.88 3.85
N SER A 327 20.85 25.46 3.71
CA SER A 327 21.68 25.07 4.84
C SER A 327 21.85 26.26 5.80
N ALA A 328 22.16 27.45 5.29
CA ALA A 328 22.31 28.65 6.12
C ALA A 328 21.04 29.02 6.87
N LEU A 329 19.87 28.95 6.22
CA LEU A 329 18.56 29.17 6.86
C LEU A 329 18.30 28.17 7.98
N ASN A 330 18.61 26.90 7.75
CA ASN A 330 18.44 25.83 8.74
C ASN A 330 19.36 26.02 9.96
N PHE A 331 20.63 26.39 9.75
CA PHE A 331 21.58 26.66 10.84
C PHE A 331 21.21 27.90 11.67
N PHE A 332 20.68 28.94 11.01
CA PHE A 332 20.25 30.16 11.70
C PHE A 332 19.07 29.86 12.64
N ASP A 333 18.09 29.09 12.18
CA ASP A 333 16.94 28.68 12.99
C ASP A 333 17.34 27.79 14.17
N ALA A 334 18.14 26.74 13.93
CA ALA A 334 18.65 25.88 15.00
C ALA A 334 19.38 26.70 16.08
N SER A 335 20.15 27.72 15.67
CA SER A 335 20.83 28.63 16.59
C SER A 335 19.86 29.50 17.40
N LEU A 336 18.78 29.98 16.77
CA LEU A 336 17.74 30.77 17.43
C LEU A 336 16.95 29.92 18.43
N HIS A 337 16.60 28.68 18.07
CA HIS A 337 15.87 27.78 18.94
C HIS A 337 16.71 27.35 20.15
N ILE A 338 18.00 27.04 19.96
CA ILE A 338 18.94 26.77 21.07
C ILE A 338 19.04 27.98 22.03
N ARG A 339 19.04 29.21 21.50
CA ARG A 339 19.03 30.43 22.33
C ARG A 339 17.70 30.60 23.08
N ALA A 340 16.58 30.32 22.44
CA ALA A 340 15.25 30.42 23.06
C ALA A 340 15.07 29.40 24.20
N VAL A 341 15.49 28.14 24.00
CA VAL A 341 15.45 27.09 25.04
C VAL A 341 16.38 27.42 26.20
N LYS A 342 17.58 27.99 25.93
CA LYS A 342 18.49 28.43 27.00
C LYS A 342 17.97 29.61 27.81
N ASN A 343 17.03 30.39 27.28
CA ASN A 343 16.51 31.61 27.90
C ASN A 343 15.12 31.45 28.53
N GLN A 344 14.53 30.25 28.56
CA GLN A 344 13.24 30.03 29.24
C GLN A 344 13.42 29.97 30.77
N PRO A 345 12.78 30.86 31.55
CA PRO A 345 12.77 30.76 33.01
C PRO A 345 11.86 29.59 33.46
N CYS A 346 12.36 28.77 34.37
CA CYS A 346 11.59 27.69 35.02
C CYS A 346 10.34 28.27 35.72
N PRO A 347 9.13 27.70 35.54
CA PRO A 347 7.97 28.14 36.29
C PRO A 347 8.13 27.80 37.78
N LEU A 348 8.01 28.83 38.63
CA LEU A 348 7.93 28.70 40.09
C LEU A 348 6.69 27.86 40.46
N LYS A 349 6.90 26.78 41.24
CA LYS A 349 5.83 25.97 41.80
C LYS A 349 4.94 26.80 42.74
N SER A 350 3.63 26.77 42.51
CA SER A 350 2.61 27.20 43.48
C SER A 350 2.52 26.20 44.65
N PRO A 351 2.24 26.64 45.89
CA PRO A 351 2.21 25.75 47.05
C PRO A 351 0.82 25.12 47.20
N LEU A 352 0.60 23.94 46.61
CA LEU A 352 -0.53 23.05 46.94
C LEU A 352 -0.35 21.70 46.24
N SER A 353 0.49 20.83 46.83
CA SER A 353 0.45 19.35 46.74
C SER A 353 1.76 18.77 47.26
N GLN A 354 1.86 18.62 48.58
CA GLN A 354 2.71 17.60 49.19
C GLN A 354 1.91 16.31 49.17
N LEU A 355 2.30 15.34 48.33
CA LEU A 355 2.20 13.90 48.57
C LEU A 355 2.72 13.16 47.33
N ALA A 356 3.49 12.09 47.59
CA ALA A 356 4.13 11.14 46.68
C ALA A 356 5.53 11.50 46.14
N SER A 357 6.38 10.49 46.24
CA SER A 357 7.83 10.46 46.13
C SER A 357 8.34 10.43 44.68
N ASP A 358 9.65 10.63 44.59
CA ASP A 358 10.57 10.21 43.53
C ASP A 358 10.89 11.20 42.39
N SER A 359 12.08 11.78 42.53
CA SER A 359 13.09 12.01 41.48
C SER A 359 12.69 12.85 40.26
N VAL A 360 12.66 14.17 40.45
CA VAL A 360 12.88 15.13 39.34
C VAL A 360 14.19 15.86 39.60
N VAL A 361 15.29 15.33 39.05
CA VAL A 361 16.57 16.05 39.00
C VAL A 361 16.57 16.95 37.76
N CYS A 362 16.43 18.24 38.00
CA CYS A 362 16.64 19.28 36.98
C CYS A 362 18.15 19.52 36.84
N VAL A 363 18.80 18.98 35.80
CA VAL A 363 20.22 19.27 35.51
C VAL A 363 20.32 20.28 34.36
N THR A 364 20.37 21.57 34.71
CA THR A 364 20.94 22.60 33.82
C THR A 364 22.36 22.93 34.28
N ARG A 365 23.37 22.26 33.69
CA ARG A 365 24.75 22.76 33.58
C ARG A 365 25.58 21.88 32.64
N PHE A 366 25.65 22.23 31.36
CA PHE A 366 26.75 21.77 30.50
C PHE A 366 28.01 22.57 30.85
N ARG A 367 28.86 22.01 31.71
CA ARG A 367 30.28 22.37 31.80
C ARG A 367 31.04 21.46 30.83
N THR A 368 31.70 22.06 29.85
CA THR A 368 32.71 21.37 29.01
C THR A 368 33.84 20.82 29.87
N PRO A 369 34.35 19.60 29.60
CA PRO A 369 35.71 19.25 29.95
C PRO A 369 36.60 19.25 28.69
N ARG A 370 37.64 20.11 28.73
CA ARG A 370 38.90 19.82 28.04
C ARG A 370 39.60 18.70 28.83
N PHE A 371 40.16 17.68 28.16
CA PHE A 371 41.61 17.51 28.00
C PHE A 371 42.00 16.09 27.53
N SER A 372 42.99 16.11 26.64
CA SER A 372 44.12 15.19 26.48
C SER A 372 43.99 13.90 25.68
N LEU A 373 44.80 13.85 24.62
CA LEU A 373 45.27 12.68 23.89
C LEU A 373 45.86 11.63 24.82
N TYR A 374 45.60 10.34 24.54
CA TYR A 374 46.62 9.28 24.60
C TYR A 374 46.29 8.11 23.64
N SER A 375 47.27 7.88 22.76
CA SER A 375 47.75 6.64 22.10
C SER A 375 46.78 5.54 21.62
N LEU A 376 46.88 5.28 20.31
CA LEU A 376 46.62 4.01 19.64
C LEU A 376 47.41 2.84 20.25
N ARG A 377 46.78 1.67 20.38
CA ARG A 377 47.42 0.36 20.25
C ARG A 377 46.44 -0.61 19.56
N VAL A 378 46.91 -1.19 18.47
CA VAL A 378 46.34 -2.33 17.77
C VAL A 378 46.85 -3.61 18.44
N SER A 379 46.00 -4.60 18.67
CA SER A 379 46.40 -5.99 18.86
C SER A 379 45.31 -6.92 18.33
N SER A 380 45.74 -7.87 17.52
CA SER A 380 44.98 -8.93 16.85
C SER A 380 44.74 -10.16 17.72
N GLN A 381 43.89 -11.04 17.19
CA GLN A 381 43.75 -12.51 17.36
C GLN A 381 42.59 -13.07 18.22
N SER A 382 41.68 -13.73 17.48
CA SER A 382 41.05 -15.05 17.69
C SER A 382 40.81 -15.56 19.11
N ASP A 383 39.55 -15.87 19.44
CA ASP A 383 39.03 -17.26 19.38
C ASP A 383 37.55 -17.35 19.77
N GLN A 384 36.88 -18.33 19.18
CA GLN A 384 35.52 -18.77 19.53
C GLN A 384 35.50 -19.36 20.94
N GLN A 385 34.48 -19.03 21.74
CA GLN A 385 33.72 -20.01 22.52
C GLN A 385 32.44 -19.42 23.12
N HIS A 386 31.37 -20.20 22.99
CA HIS A 386 30.05 -20.03 23.61
C HIS A 386 30.15 -19.89 25.14
N LEU A 387 29.33 -19.00 25.72
CA LEU A 387 28.82 -19.20 27.07
C LEU A 387 27.34 -18.77 27.15
N ILE A 388 26.51 -19.73 27.55
CA ILE A 388 25.09 -19.63 27.86
C ILE A 388 24.96 -19.05 29.28
N LEU A 389 24.00 -18.15 29.51
CA LEU A 389 23.45 -17.87 30.82
C LEU A 389 21.92 -17.79 30.72
N SER A 390 21.31 -18.82 31.28
CA SER A 390 19.88 -19.03 31.52
C SER A 390 19.38 -18.14 32.67
N THR A 391 18.10 -17.80 32.63
CA THR A 391 17.27 -17.69 33.83
C THR A 391 15.95 -18.42 33.58
N GLU A 392 15.77 -19.52 34.30
CA GLU A 392 14.57 -20.35 34.41
C GLU A 392 13.46 -19.63 35.19
N VAL A 393 12.19 -19.93 34.88
CA VAL A 393 11.18 -20.29 35.90
C VAL A 393 10.22 -21.34 35.32
N SER A 394 10.46 -22.58 35.76
CA SER A 394 9.57 -23.74 35.97
C SER A 394 8.07 -23.64 35.63
N GLU A 395 7.56 -24.59 34.83
CA GLU A 395 6.51 -25.49 35.34
C GLU A 395 6.48 -26.86 34.62
N LYS A 396 6.50 -27.90 35.47
CA LYS A 396 6.43 -29.37 35.32
C LYS A 396 6.08 -30.00 33.96
N ARG A 397 6.99 -30.90 33.54
CA ARG A 397 6.79 -32.03 32.62
C ARG A 397 6.12 -33.20 33.33
N MET A 398 5.19 -33.88 32.65
CA MET A 398 4.97 -35.32 32.82
C MET A 398 5.09 -35.95 31.43
N GLU A 399 6.11 -36.79 31.26
CA GLU A 399 6.39 -37.58 30.04
C GLU A 399 5.43 -38.76 29.91
N VAL A 400 5.39 -39.32 28.69
CA VAL A 400 5.36 -40.77 28.30
C VAL A 400 4.50 -40.87 27.03
N VAL A 401 4.84 -41.54 25.92
CA VAL A 401 6.02 -42.27 25.42
C VAL A 401 5.80 -42.38 23.89
N ASP A 402 6.91 -42.37 23.15
CA ASP A 402 7.01 -42.55 21.71
C ASP A 402 6.80 -44.02 21.26
N SER A 403 6.31 -44.25 20.05
CA SER A 403 6.65 -45.42 19.19
C SER A 403 5.71 -45.54 17.98
N HIS A 404 6.21 -45.21 16.79
CA HIS A 404 6.67 -46.22 15.82
C HIS A 404 6.90 -45.58 14.44
N GLN A 405 8.15 -45.66 14.02
CA GLN A 405 8.64 -45.39 12.69
C GLN A 405 8.51 -46.65 11.83
N ASN A 406 8.12 -46.50 10.56
CA ASN A 406 8.61 -47.35 9.49
C ASN A 406 8.62 -46.58 8.16
N ASP A 407 9.81 -46.59 7.57
CA ASP A 407 10.22 -46.02 6.28
C ASP A 407 9.43 -46.55 5.09
N LEU A 408 9.34 -45.74 4.02
CA LEU A 408 9.75 -46.14 2.68
C LEU A 408 10.15 -44.91 1.83
N ASN A 409 11.46 -44.79 1.63
CA ASN A 409 12.24 -44.03 0.65
C ASN A 409 11.55 -43.34 -0.54
N GLY A 410 11.80 -42.02 -0.64
CA GLY A 410 12.86 -41.56 -1.55
C GLY A 410 12.45 -41.00 -2.93
N LYS A 411 12.25 -39.68 -2.99
CA LYS A 411 12.77 -38.88 -4.11
C LYS A 411 13.16 -37.48 -3.63
N SER A 412 14.47 -37.31 -3.40
CA SER A 412 15.11 -36.04 -3.06
C SER A 412 14.96 -35.05 -4.21
N ILE A 413 14.30 -33.92 -3.94
CA ILE A 413 14.55 -32.66 -4.63
C ILE A 413 14.97 -31.68 -3.53
N SER A 414 16.26 -31.36 -3.52
CA SER A 414 16.85 -30.34 -2.65
C SER A 414 16.30 -28.97 -3.05
N GLY A 415 15.37 -28.46 -2.25
CA GLY A 415 14.90 -27.08 -2.25
C GLY A 415 15.05 -26.52 -0.84
N ASN A 416 15.54 -25.29 -0.73
CA ASN A 416 15.67 -24.55 0.54
C ASN A 416 14.46 -24.74 1.45
N VAL A 417 14.69 -25.21 2.68
CA VAL A 417 13.66 -25.26 3.73
C VAL A 417 13.40 -23.82 4.19
N GLY A 418 12.50 -23.12 3.50
CA GLY A 418 11.74 -22.04 4.11
C GLY A 418 10.76 -22.67 5.09
N ASN A 419 10.69 -22.17 6.33
CA ASN A 419 9.75 -22.68 7.34
C ASN A 419 8.31 -22.61 6.78
N ALA A 420 7.67 -23.77 6.62
CA ALA A 420 6.26 -23.86 6.23
C ALA A 420 5.37 -23.39 7.40
N THR A 421 4.30 -22.65 7.10
CA THR A 421 3.31 -22.21 8.08
C THR A 421 2.45 -23.40 8.50
N VAL A 422 2.26 -23.61 9.80
CA VAL A 422 1.43 -24.70 10.33
C VAL A 422 0.02 -24.19 10.64
N PHE A 423 -0.97 -24.83 10.04
CA PHE A 423 -2.38 -24.69 10.39
C PHE A 423 -2.81 -25.83 11.31
N THR A 424 -3.30 -25.52 12.50
CA THR A 424 -3.96 -26.47 13.40
C THR A 424 -5.47 -26.24 13.35
N LEU A 425 -6.24 -27.21 12.88
CA LEU A 425 -7.71 -27.15 12.86
C LEU A 425 -8.25 -27.97 14.02
N GLN A 426 -9.10 -27.38 14.86
CA GLN A 426 -9.67 -28.02 16.05
C GLN A 426 -11.20 -27.95 16.05
N ASN A 427 -11.85 -29.08 16.29
CA ASN A 427 -13.29 -29.13 16.49
C ASN A 427 -13.63 -29.08 17.99
N GLN A 428 -14.19 -27.96 18.45
CA GLN A 428 -14.75 -27.83 19.81
C GLN A 428 -16.27 -27.89 19.83
N CYS A 429 -16.91 -28.19 18.69
CA CYS A 429 -18.34 -28.43 18.63
C CYS A 429 -18.69 -29.76 19.32
N SER A 430 -19.95 -29.88 19.75
CA SER A 430 -20.49 -31.10 20.36
C SER A 430 -20.73 -32.24 19.35
N TYR A 431 -20.55 -31.96 18.05
CA TYR A 431 -20.85 -32.86 16.93
C TYR A 431 -19.69 -32.93 15.92
N THR A 432 -19.72 -33.97 15.08
CA THR A 432 -18.73 -34.18 14.03
C THR A 432 -18.85 -33.15 12.93
N LEU A 433 -17.72 -32.62 12.50
CA LEU A 433 -17.60 -31.74 11.36
C LEU A 433 -16.89 -32.45 10.21
N TRP A 434 -17.13 -31.96 9.00
CA TRP A 434 -16.32 -32.32 7.84
C TRP A 434 -15.70 -31.06 7.26
N PRO A 435 -14.54 -30.60 7.75
CA PRO A 435 -13.90 -29.44 7.18
C PRO A 435 -13.62 -29.62 5.68
N GLY A 436 -13.78 -28.54 4.93
CA GLY A 436 -13.37 -28.42 3.53
C GLY A 436 -12.20 -27.47 3.39
N THR A 437 -11.35 -27.69 2.40
CA THR A 437 -10.20 -26.83 2.09
C THR A 437 -10.17 -26.52 0.60
N LEU A 438 -9.71 -25.33 0.24
CA LEU A 438 -9.54 -24.94 -1.16
C LEU A 438 -8.34 -23.99 -1.29
N SER A 439 -7.43 -24.29 -2.21
CA SER A 439 -6.39 -23.33 -2.62
C SER A 439 -6.95 -22.38 -3.68
N GLY A 440 -6.80 -21.07 -3.46
CA GLY A 440 -7.24 -20.02 -4.37
C GLY A 440 -6.23 -19.66 -5.47
N ASN A 441 -4.96 -20.03 -5.29
CA ASN A 441 -3.87 -19.70 -6.22
C ASN A 441 -3.26 -20.92 -6.94
N GLY A 442 -3.94 -22.08 -6.89
CA GLY A 442 -3.47 -23.31 -7.54
C GLY A 442 -2.27 -23.95 -6.85
N ALA A 443 -1.94 -23.54 -5.62
CA ALA A 443 -0.97 -24.19 -4.77
C ALA A 443 -1.52 -25.53 -4.22
N ALA A 444 -0.71 -26.24 -3.42
CA ALA A 444 -1.10 -27.53 -2.85
C ALA A 444 -2.43 -27.43 -2.07
N THR A 445 -3.35 -28.36 -2.37
CA THR A 445 -4.59 -28.54 -1.59
C THR A 445 -4.24 -29.20 -0.26
N LEU A 446 -4.59 -28.56 0.84
CA LEU A 446 -4.28 -29.04 2.19
C LEU A 446 -5.33 -30.07 2.64
N GLY A 447 -4.93 -31.21 3.20
CA GLY A 447 -5.87 -32.23 3.67
C GLY A 447 -6.77 -32.80 2.57
N ASP A 448 -6.23 -32.93 1.35
CA ASP A 448 -6.89 -33.52 0.18
C ASP A 448 -8.25 -32.90 -0.19
N GLY A 449 -8.51 -31.67 0.26
CA GLY A 449 -9.74 -30.92 -0.02
C GLY A 449 -10.83 -31.10 1.03
N GLY A 450 -10.74 -32.12 1.90
CA GLY A 450 -11.68 -32.29 2.99
C GLY A 450 -11.49 -33.58 3.77
N PHE A 451 -11.94 -33.59 5.02
CA PHE A 451 -11.73 -34.69 5.95
C PHE A 451 -12.77 -34.67 7.06
N THR A 452 -12.88 -35.76 7.82
CA THR A 452 -13.75 -35.86 9.00
C THR A 452 -13.01 -35.38 10.25
N LEU A 453 -13.65 -34.54 11.06
CA LEU A 453 -13.10 -34.03 12.31
C LEU A 453 -14.11 -34.20 13.45
N VAL A 454 -13.91 -35.23 14.27
CA VAL A 454 -14.79 -35.59 15.40
C VAL A 454 -14.67 -34.58 16.56
N PRO A 455 -15.65 -34.50 17.48
CA PRO A 455 -15.60 -33.62 18.65
C PRO A 455 -14.29 -33.76 19.45
N GLY A 456 -13.65 -32.64 19.77
CA GLY A 456 -12.41 -32.58 20.53
C GLY A 456 -11.14 -32.90 19.74
N ALA A 457 -11.25 -33.40 18.50
CA ALA A 457 -10.10 -33.73 17.67
C ALA A 457 -9.43 -32.48 17.07
N SER A 458 -8.16 -32.63 16.71
CA SER A 458 -7.41 -31.65 15.95
C SER A 458 -6.57 -32.30 14.86
N VAL A 459 -6.28 -31.55 13.80
CA VAL A 459 -5.41 -31.96 12.69
C VAL A 459 -4.48 -30.81 12.32
N GLN A 460 -3.30 -31.14 11.79
CA GLN A 460 -2.31 -30.16 11.36
C GLN A 460 -2.01 -30.28 9.87
N PHE A 461 -1.87 -29.13 9.21
CA PHE A 461 -1.43 -29.03 7.83
C PHE A 461 -0.27 -28.05 7.71
N GLN A 462 0.66 -28.34 6.81
CA GLN A 462 1.75 -27.43 6.46
C GLN A 462 1.43 -26.74 5.15
N ALA A 463 1.41 -25.41 5.18
CA ALA A 463 1.20 -24.59 4.01
C ALA A 463 2.54 -24.08 3.47
N PRO A 464 2.78 -24.18 2.15
CA PRO A 464 3.98 -23.62 1.54
C PRO A 464 3.95 -22.08 1.60
N PRO A 465 5.11 -21.40 1.57
CA PRO A 465 5.16 -19.95 1.42
C PRO A 465 4.38 -19.48 0.18
N GLY A 466 3.63 -18.38 0.31
CA GLY A 466 2.76 -17.89 -0.75
C GLY A 466 1.42 -18.62 -0.88
N TRP A 467 1.10 -19.59 -0.03
CA TRP A 467 -0.19 -20.29 -0.07
C TRP A 467 -1.35 -19.31 0.17
N SER A 468 -2.36 -19.35 -0.69
CA SER A 468 -3.60 -18.59 -0.52
C SER A 468 -4.77 -19.53 -0.69
N GLY A 469 -5.72 -19.47 0.24
CA GLY A 469 -6.81 -20.43 0.29
C GLY A 469 -7.75 -20.19 1.46
N ARG A 470 -8.71 -21.11 1.61
CA ARG A 470 -9.76 -21.02 2.61
C ARG A 470 -10.09 -22.36 3.25
N PHE A 471 -10.59 -22.31 4.48
CA PHE A 471 -11.16 -23.43 5.21
C PHE A 471 -12.60 -23.11 5.62
N TRP A 472 -13.41 -24.15 5.76
CA TRP A 472 -14.77 -24.05 6.29
C TRP A 472 -15.21 -25.38 6.91
N ALA A 473 -16.29 -25.38 7.68
CA ALA A 473 -16.89 -26.60 8.23
C ALA A 473 -18.19 -26.97 7.51
N ARG A 474 -18.37 -28.27 7.25
CA ARG A 474 -19.63 -28.85 6.78
C ARG A 474 -20.31 -29.61 7.91
N THR A 475 -21.65 -29.56 7.95
CA THR A 475 -22.45 -30.20 9.00
C THR A 475 -23.51 -31.13 8.42
N GLY A 476 -23.90 -32.15 9.19
CA GLY A 476 -24.93 -33.12 8.80
C GLY A 476 -24.55 -33.94 7.57
N CYS A 477 -23.27 -34.27 7.42
CA CYS A 477 -22.79 -34.98 6.25
C CYS A 477 -23.01 -36.49 6.33
N THR A 478 -23.31 -37.09 5.19
CA THR A 478 -23.29 -38.54 4.99
C THR A 478 -22.50 -38.82 3.72
N PHE A 479 -21.47 -39.66 3.83
CA PHE A 479 -20.62 -40.08 2.72
C PHE A 479 -20.55 -41.61 2.69
N ASP A 480 -20.51 -42.17 1.49
CA ASP A 480 -20.22 -43.59 1.26
C ASP A 480 -18.71 -43.87 1.32
N GLU A 481 -18.32 -45.14 1.14
CA GLU A 481 -16.92 -45.57 1.15
C GLU A 481 -16.08 -44.94 0.03
N SER A 482 -16.71 -44.45 -1.04
CA SER A 482 -16.05 -43.74 -2.14
C SER A 482 -15.84 -42.25 -1.85
N GLY A 483 -16.35 -41.76 -0.71
CA GLY A 483 -16.35 -40.34 -0.37
C GLY A 483 -17.44 -39.54 -1.10
N SER A 484 -18.43 -40.19 -1.70
CA SER A 484 -19.57 -39.54 -2.37
C SER A 484 -20.75 -39.42 -1.41
N GLY A 485 -21.47 -38.31 -1.42
CA GLY A 485 -22.47 -38.05 -0.39
C GLY A 485 -23.10 -36.67 -0.45
N LYS A 486 -23.55 -36.17 0.71
CA LYS A 486 -24.14 -34.85 0.85
C LYS A 486 -24.03 -34.33 2.28
N CYS A 487 -23.82 -33.03 2.42
CA CYS A 487 -23.95 -32.27 3.66
C CYS A 487 -25.18 -31.37 3.68
N ILE A 488 -25.67 -31.04 4.88
CA ILE A 488 -26.79 -30.11 5.07
C ILE A 488 -26.30 -28.67 4.85
N THR A 489 -25.12 -28.33 5.37
CA THR A 489 -24.50 -27.00 5.21
C THR A 489 -23.08 -27.12 4.68
N GLY A 490 -22.65 -26.14 3.88
CA GLY A 490 -21.29 -26.04 3.36
C GLY A 490 -20.87 -27.10 2.33
N ASP A 491 -21.83 -27.89 1.79
CA ASP A 491 -21.56 -28.95 0.82
C ASP A 491 -20.76 -28.44 -0.39
N CYS A 492 -19.83 -29.22 -0.91
CA CYS A 492 -18.91 -28.80 -1.97
C CYS A 492 -19.06 -29.62 -3.27
N GLY A 493 -20.28 -30.08 -3.56
CA GLY A 493 -20.61 -30.86 -4.77
C GLY A 493 -20.81 -32.35 -4.50
N GLY A 494 -21.18 -32.71 -3.27
CA GLY A 494 -21.48 -34.08 -2.87
C GLY A 494 -20.25 -34.99 -2.74
N THR A 495 -19.07 -34.43 -2.49
CA THR A 495 -17.83 -35.20 -2.28
C THR A 495 -17.19 -34.85 -0.93
N LEU A 496 -16.51 -35.82 -0.30
CA LEU A 496 -15.75 -35.61 0.92
C LEU A 496 -14.56 -34.67 0.65
N ASN A 497 -13.85 -34.94 -0.44
CA ASN A 497 -12.68 -34.19 -0.90
C ASN A 497 -13.14 -33.06 -1.83
N CYS A 498 -13.16 -31.83 -1.33
CA CYS A 498 -13.69 -30.70 -2.08
C CYS A 498 -12.73 -30.28 -3.22
N VAL A 499 -13.31 -30.07 -4.40
CA VAL A 499 -12.63 -29.45 -5.56
C VAL A 499 -13.11 -28.03 -5.83
N GLY A 500 -14.20 -27.63 -5.19
CA GLY A 500 -14.81 -26.30 -5.26
C GLY A 500 -15.10 -25.74 -3.87
N GLY A 501 -15.64 -24.52 -3.82
CA GLY A 501 -16.08 -23.90 -2.58
C GLY A 501 -17.29 -24.60 -1.95
N GLY A 502 -17.45 -24.43 -0.64
CA GLY A 502 -18.68 -24.82 0.05
C GLY A 502 -19.87 -23.97 -0.41
N ALA A 503 -21.03 -24.60 -0.55
CA ALA A 503 -22.28 -23.93 -0.90
C ALA A 503 -22.77 -23.06 0.26
N PRO A 504 -23.06 -21.75 0.03
CA PRO A 504 -23.64 -20.87 1.03
C PRO A 504 -25.00 -21.38 1.56
N PRO A 505 -25.35 -21.17 2.84
CA PRO A 505 -24.58 -20.43 3.86
C PRO A 505 -23.40 -21.19 4.46
N VAL A 506 -22.25 -20.53 4.58
CA VAL A 506 -21.04 -21.10 5.16
C VAL A 506 -20.12 -20.05 5.78
N SER A 507 -19.70 -20.27 7.02
CA SER A 507 -18.65 -19.45 7.66
C SER A 507 -17.29 -19.82 7.07
N LEU A 508 -16.54 -18.83 6.59
CA LEU A 508 -15.23 -19.03 5.96
C LEU A 508 -14.11 -18.48 6.84
N VAL A 509 -12.94 -19.13 6.76
CA VAL A 509 -11.67 -18.50 7.12
C VAL A 509 -10.78 -18.46 5.89
N GLU A 510 -10.20 -17.30 5.61
CA GLU A 510 -9.40 -17.03 4.43
C GLU A 510 -7.97 -16.64 4.84
N PHE A 511 -6.99 -17.08 4.04
CA PHE A 511 -5.58 -16.81 4.28
C PHE A 511 -4.85 -16.46 2.98
N THR A 512 -3.85 -15.60 3.10
CA THR A 512 -2.77 -15.40 2.13
C THR A 512 -1.46 -15.34 2.90
N ILE A 513 -0.64 -16.39 2.78
CA ILE A 513 0.64 -16.55 3.47
C ILE A 513 1.74 -15.82 2.71
N GLY A 514 2.63 -15.14 3.43
CA GLY A 514 3.80 -14.46 2.91
C GLY A 514 4.71 -15.40 2.11
N THR A 515 5.41 -14.87 1.11
CA THR A 515 6.35 -15.67 0.30
C THR A 515 7.72 -15.78 0.97
N ASN A 516 8.11 -14.73 1.69
CA ASN A 516 9.37 -14.65 2.44
C ASN A 516 9.11 -14.59 3.95
N PRO A 517 10.10 -14.96 4.80
CA PRO A 517 9.92 -14.97 6.26
C PRO A 517 9.50 -13.64 6.90
N ASN A 518 9.78 -12.51 6.23
CA ASN A 518 9.46 -11.17 6.71
C ASN A 518 8.20 -10.59 6.04
N ASP A 519 7.59 -11.33 5.11
CA ASP A 519 6.35 -10.90 4.47
C ASP A 519 5.18 -11.06 5.45
N LYS A 520 4.16 -10.23 5.29
CA LYS A 520 2.95 -10.33 6.09
C LYS A 520 2.01 -11.38 5.51
N ASP A 521 1.53 -12.23 6.39
CA ASP A 521 0.33 -13.01 6.17
C ASP A 521 -0.90 -12.12 6.33
N PHE A 522 -1.94 -12.40 5.57
CA PHE A 522 -3.26 -11.80 5.69
C PHE A 522 -4.25 -12.91 5.99
N TYR A 523 -5.11 -12.70 6.98
CA TYR A 523 -6.15 -13.66 7.34
C TYR A 523 -7.39 -12.98 7.88
N ASP A 524 -8.53 -13.64 7.70
CA ASP A 524 -9.82 -13.14 8.15
C ASP A 524 -10.82 -14.28 8.32
N VAL A 525 -11.89 -13.99 9.08
CA VAL A 525 -13.10 -14.81 9.13
C VAL A 525 -14.19 -14.05 8.39
N SER A 526 -14.90 -14.73 7.51
CA SER A 526 -15.85 -14.12 6.58
C SER A 526 -17.22 -14.77 6.65
N LEU A 527 -18.23 -13.92 6.80
CA LEU A 527 -19.67 -14.24 6.82
C LEU A 527 -20.38 -13.69 5.58
N VAL A 528 -19.62 -13.27 4.56
CA VAL A 528 -20.14 -12.80 3.27
C VAL A 528 -21.01 -13.87 2.62
N ASP A 529 -20.57 -15.12 2.74
CA ASP A 529 -21.28 -16.32 2.28
C ASP A 529 -22.23 -16.88 3.34
N GLY A 530 -22.57 -16.13 4.40
CA GLY A 530 -23.46 -16.57 5.47
C GLY A 530 -22.73 -17.20 6.66
N TYR A 531 -23.50 -17.81 7.55
CA TYR A 531 -23.02 -18.45 8.77
C TYR A 531 -23.62 -19.84 8.90
N ASN A 532 -22.82 -20.83 9.30
CA ASN A 532 -23.32 -22.15 9.71
C ASN A 532 -22.73 -22.61 11.05
N VAL A 533 -21.41 -22.48 11.23
CA VAL A 533 -20.67 -22.88 12.43
C VAL A 533 -19.82 -21.72 12.94
N GLY A 534 -19.71 -21.57 14.26
CA GLY A 534 -18.80 -20.59 14.87
C GLY A 534 -17.35 -20.90 14.53
N LEU A 535 -16.57 -19.87 14.19
CA LEU A 535 -15.22 -20.02 13.66
C LEU A 535 -14.30 -18.95 14.23
N GLY A 536 -13.07 -19.31 14.59
CA GLY A 536 -12.08 -18.38 15.10
C GLY A 536 -10.66 -18.74 14.69
N VAL A 537 -9.83 -17.72 14.53
CA VAL A 537 -8.41 -17.82 14.18
C VAL A 537 -7.58 -17.11 15.22
N LYS A 538 -6.59 -17.83 15.75
CA LYS A 538 -5.56 -17.29 16.63
C LYS A 538 -4.19 -17.53 16.02
N ALA A 539 -3.44 -16.46 15.80
CA ALA A 539 -2.02 -16.55 15.48
C ALA A 539 -1.24 -17.09 16.68
N LEU A 540 -0.33 -18.03 16.43
CA LEU A 540 0.56 -18.67 17.39
C LEU A 540 1.99 -18.20 17.10
N GLY A 541 2.53 -17.38 18.00
CA GLY A 541 3.80 -16.70 17.76
C GLY A 541 3.67 -15.55 16.75
N GLY A 542 4.75 -15.30 16.01
CA GLY A 542 4.86 -14.19 15.07
C GLY A 542 4.96 -12.80 15.72
N TYR A 543 5.09 -11.78 14.87
CA TYR A 543 5.12 -10.37 15.28
C TYR A 543 4.30 -9.49 14.31
N GLY A 544 3.89 -8.31 14.79
CA GLY A 544 3.02 -7.41 14.06
C GLY A 544 1.68 -7.22 14.76
N ASP A 545 0.60 -7.21 13.98
CA ASP A 545 -0.76 -6.98 14.50
C ASP A 545 -1.33 -8.25 15.16
N CYS A 546 -1.28 -9.39 14.46
CA CYS A 546 -1.54 -10.75 14.96
C CYS A 546 -2.80 -10.89 15.83
N GLN A 547 -3.86 -10.15 15.48
CA GLN A 547 -5.11 -10.10 16.24
C GLN A 547 -5.96 -11.36 16.05
N TYR A 548 -6.89 -11.59 16.96
CA TYR A 548 -7.88 -12.65 16.82
C TYR A 548 -8.96 -12.25 15.79
N ALA A 549 -9.23 -13.12 14.82
CA ALA A 549 -10.33 -12.97 13.87
C ALA A 549 -11.38 -14.06 14.12
N GLY A 550 -12.67 -13.73 14.16
CA GLY A 550 -13.67 -14.76 14.43
C GLY A 550 -15.10 -14.31 14.61
N CYS A 551 -15.98 -15.31 14.63
CA CYS A 551 -17.39 -15.20 14.96
C CYS A 551 -17.74 -16.26 16.01
N VAL A 552 -17.67 -15.84 17.28
CA VAL A 552 -17.86 -16.73 18.44
C VAL A 552 -19.31 -16.76 18.95
N THR A 553 -20.14 -15.84 18.45
CA THR A 553 -21.56 -15.76 18.75
C THR A 553 -22.32 -16.77 17.88
N ASP A 554 -23.29 -17.47 18.44
CA ASP A 554 -24.19 -18.33 17.67
C ASP A 554 -25.22 -17.48 16.90
N LEU A 555 -24.96 -17.25 15.62
CA LEU A 555 -25.84 -16.51 14.73
C LEU A 555 -27.09 -17.31 14.32
N ASN A 556 -27.11 -18.64 14.45
CA ASN A 556 -28.29 -19.45 14.12
C ASN A 556 -29.43 -19.17 15.09
N SER A 557 -29.12 -18.95 16.37
CA SER A 557 -30.11 -18.61 17.41
C SER A 557 -30.85 -17.28 17.14
N ASN A 558 -30.18 -16.31 16.51
CA ASN A 558 -30.70 -14.97 16.26
C ASN A 558 -30.99 -14.68 14.79
N CYS A 559 -30.90 -15.68 13.92
CA CYS A 559 -31.07 -15.51 12.48
C CYS A 559 -32.49 -14.99 12.15
N PRO A 560 -32.64 -13.92 11.33
CA PRO A 560 -33.94 -13.44 10.84
C PRO A 560 -34.66 -14.53 10.05
N ALA A 561 -35.99 -14.57 10.13
CA ALA A 561 -36.79 -15.66 9.56
C ALA A 561 -36.56 -15.84 8.06
N GLU A 562 -36.38 -14.74 7.33
CA GLU A 562 -36.11 -14.68 5.90
C GLU A 562 -34.69 -15.15 5.50
N LEU A 563 -33.77 -15.29 6.47
CA LEU A 563 -32.40 -15.77 6.24
C LEU A 563 -32.15 -17.20 6.75
N ARG A 564 -33.10 -17.80 7.49
CA ARG A 564 -32.93 -19.12 8.10
C ARG A 564 -32.85 -20.23 7.06
N VAL A 565 -31.92 -21.16 7.30
CA VAL A 565 -31.96 -22.51 6.73
C VAL A 565 -32.42 -23.45 7.83
N LEU A 566 -33.52 -24.16 7.60
CA LEU A 566 -34.11 -25.08 8.56
C LEU A 566 -33.76 -26.52 8.19
N ASP A 567 -33.43 -27.32 9.20
CA ASP A 567 -33.42 -28.77 9.13
C ASP A 567 -34.18 -29.33 10.34
N SER A 568 -35.11 -30.25 10.09
CA SER A 568 -35.94 -30.87 11.12
C SER A 568 -36.61 -29.89 12.11
N GLY A 569 -36.90 -28.66 11.65
CA GLY A 569 -37.54 -27.60 12.44
C GLY A 569 -36.58 -26.67 13.20
N SER A 570 -35.27 -26.95 13.20
CA SER A 570 -34.23 -26.11 13.82
C SER A 570 -33.46 -25.30 12.77
N THR A 571 -33.06 -24.08 13.12
CA THR A 571 -32.14 -23.28 12.27
C THR A 571 -30.74 -23.90 12.31
N VAL A 572 -30.25 -24.39 11.18
CA VAL A 572 -28.92 -25.00 11.05
C VAL A 572 -27.89 -24.10 10.37
N ALA A 573 -28.35 -23.04 9.70
CA ALA A 573 -27.50 -22.00 9.15
C ALA A 573 -28.29 -20.71 8.91
N CYS A 574 -27.56 -19.60 8.76
CA CYS A 574 -28.09 -18.28 8.45
C CYS A 574 -27.49 -17.77 7.14
N LYS A 575 -28.33 -17.54 6.12
CA LYS A 575 -27.92 -16.93 4.85
C LYS A 575 -27.43 -15.51 5.06
N SER A 576 -26.42 -15.10 4.30
CA SER A 576 -26.22 -13.67 4.07
C SER A 576 -27.36 -13.11 3.23
N ALA A 577 -27.54 -11.79 3.26
CA ALA A 577 -28.55 -11.15 2.42
C ALA A 577 -28.29 -11.38 0.92
N CYS A 578 -27.02 -11.48 0.51
CA CYS A 578 -26.69 -11.83 -0.88
C CYS A 578 -27.22 -13.23 -1.23
N ALA A 579 -26.93 -14.23 -0.40
CA ALA A 579 -27.38 -15.60 -0.64
C ALA A 579 -28.91 -15.76 -0.55
N ALA A 580 -29.60 -14.89 0.20
CA ALA A 580 -31.06 -14.94 0.33
C ALA A 580 -31.80 -14.24 -0.81
N PHE A 581 -31.33 -13.05 -1.23
CA PHE A 581 -32.08 -12.18 -2.13
C PHE A 581 -31.45 -12.03 -3.52
N ASN A 582 -30.16 -12.34 -3.67
CA ASN A 582 -29.40 -12.19 -4.91
C ASN A 582 -29.53 -10.78 -5.54
N ALA A 583 -29.70 -9.76 -4.69
CA ALA A 583 -29.87 -8.38 -5.14
C ALA A 583 -28.51 -7.67 -5.18
N PRO A 584 -28.25 -6.80 -6.18
CA PRO A 584 -26.98 -6.10 -6.34
C PRO A 584 -26.47 -5.40 -5.07
N GLU A 585 -27.36 -4.77 -4.31
CA GLU A 585 -27.08 -4.06 -3.06
C GLU A 585 -26.61 -4.97 -1.92
N PHE A 586 -26.95 -6.25 -1.94
CA PHE A 586 -26.50 -7.22 -0.94
C PHE A 586 -25.28 -8.00 -1.40
N CYS A 587 -25.19 -8.29 -2.70
CA CYS A 587 -24.09 -9.03 -3.29
C CYS A 587 -22.92 -8.15 -3.70
N CYS A 588 -23.08 -6.83 -3.61
CA CYS A 588 -22.10 -5.86 -4.08
C CYS A 588 -21.69 -6.12 -5.53
N THR A 589 -22.70 -6.20 -6.41
CA THR A 589 -22.52 -6.42 -7.86
C THR A 589 -23.15 -5.28 -8.65
N ALA A 590 -22.90 -5.24 -9.97
CA ALA A 590 -23.39 -4.20 -10.87
C ALA A 590 -23.11 -2.79 -10.33
N ASP A 591 -24.13 -1.94 -10.17
CA ASP A 591 -23.99 -0.57 -9.66
C ASP A 591 -23.47 -0.53 -8.22
N HIS A 592 -23.56 -1.64 -7.47
CA HIS A 592 -23.03 -1.82 -6.12
C HIS A 592 -21.67 -2.55 -6.09
N ALA A 593 -20.98 -2.71 -7.24
CA ALA A 593 -19.71 -3.44 -7.34
C ALA A 593 -18.48 -2.70 -6.78
N THR A 594 -18.67 -1.73 -5.88
CA THR A 594 -17.59 -1.01 -5.23
C THR A 594 -17.89 -0.80 -3.75
N PRO A 595 -16.87 -0.68 -2.86
CA PRO A 595 -17.06 -0.33 -1.46
C PRO A 595 -17.83 0.97 -1.21
N GLN A 596 -17.93 1.81 -2.23
CA GLN A 596 -18.59 3.11 -2.19
C GLN A 596 -20.09 2.97 -2.45
N THR A 597 -20.45 2.04 -3.34
CA THR A 597 -21.82 1.86 -3.79
C THR A 597 -22.53 0.70 -3.10
N CYS A 598 -21.81 -0.28 -2.54
CA CYS A 598 -22.37 -1.25 -1.60
C CYS A 598 -22.19 -0.75 -0.16
N SER A 599 -23.24 -0.16 0.41
CA SER A 599 -23.22 0.24 1.83
C SER A 599 -23.65 -0.92 2.74
N PRO A 600 -23.22 -0.94 4.02
CA PRO A 600 -23.76 -1.87 5.00
C PRO A 600 -25.29 -1.82 5.04
N THR A 601 -25.92 -2.98 5.10
CA THR A 601 -27.37 -3.14 5.18
C THR A 601 -27.78 -3.57 6.58
N GLN A 602 -29.08 -3.56 6.88
CA GLN A 602 -29.58 -4.07 8.17
C GLN A 602 -29.12 -5.50 8.47
N TYR A 603 -28.93 -6.33 7.44
CA TYR A 603 -28.47 -7.71 7.56
C TYR A 603 -26.96 -7.80 7.83
N SER A 604 -26.13 -7.04 7.09
CA SER A 604 -24.69 -7.07 7.35
C SER A 604 -24.34 -6.41 8.69
N VAL A 605 -25.05 -5.34 9.08
CA VAL A 605 -24.90 -4.73 10.41
C VAL A 605 -25.26 -5.71 11.53
N MET A 606 -26.28 -6.56 11.35
CA MET A 606 -26.61 -7.61 12.30
C MET A 606 -25.45 -8.60 12.47
N PHE A 607 -24.87 -9.07 11.36
CA PHE A 607 -23.71 -9.99 11.40
C PHE A 607 -22.50 -9.31 12.04
N LYS A 608 -22.23 -8.05 11.70
CA LYS A 608 -21.11 -7.27 12.24
C LYS A 608 -21.25 -7.02 13.75
N ASN A 609 -22.45 -6.73 14.23
CA ASN A 609 -22.70 -6.54 15.66
C ASN A 609 -22.49 -7.83 16.45
N ALA A 610 -22.89 -8.98 15.90
CA ALA A 610 -22.68 -10.28 16.53
C ALA A 610 -21.22 -10.72 16.49
N CYS A 611 -20.51 -10.39 15.41
CA CYS A 611 -19.15 -10.83 15.12
C CYS A 611 -18.29 -9.66 14.60
N PRO A 612 -17.83 -8.76 15.50
CA PRO A 612 -17.14 -7.52 15.12
C PRO A 612 -15.81 -7.74 14.39
N THR A 613 -15.14 -8.88 14.64
CA THR A 613 -13.84 -9.23 14.05
C THR A 613 -13.97 -10.12 12.81
N ALA A 614 -15.17 -10.23 12.24
CA ALA A 614 -15.42 -10.94 10.98
C ALA A 614 -15.93 -9.98 9.88
N TYR A 615 -15.70 -10.35 8.63
CA TYR A 615 -16.34 -9.72 7.47
C TYR A 615 -17.83 -10.05 7.46
N SER A 616 -18.69 -9.04 7.44
CA SER A 616 -20.15 -9.20 7.39
C SER A 616 -20.76 -9.06 5.99
N TYR A 617 -20.02 -8.45 5.05
CA TYR A 617 -20.37 -8.30 3.63
C TYR A 617 -19.11 -8.00 2.80
N ALA A 618 -19.22 -8.04 1.46
CA ALA A 618 -18.05 -8.06 0.56
C ALA A 618 -17.10 -6.85 0.70
N TYR A 619 -17.57 -5.72 1.21
CA TYR A 619 -16.76 -4.51 1.39
C TYR A 619 -16.74 -4.01 2.83
N ASP A 620 -16.83 -4.93 3.80
CA ASP A 620 -16.65 -4.60 5.21
C ASP A 620 -15.31 -3.92 5.49
N ASP A 621 -15.25 -3.19 6.60
CA ASP A 621 -14.12 -2.34 6.91
C ASP A 621 -12.84 -3.12 7.30
N ALA A 622 -11.72 -2.39 7.31
CA ALA A 622 -10.39 -2.93 7.53
C ALA A 622 -10.15 -3.56 8.91
N SER A 623 -11.08 -3.42 9.88
CA SER A 623 -11.01 -4.16 11.16
C SER A 623 -11.18 -5.67 10.98
N SER A 624 -11.64 -6.10 9.80
CA SER A 624 -11.97 -7.49 9.50
C SER A 624 -10.80 -8.26 8.86
N THR A 625 -9.76 -7.59 8.35
CA THR A 625 -8.51 -8.24 7.92
C THR A 625 -7.45 -8.13 9.01
N CYS A 626 -6.93 -9.26 9.45
CA CYS A 626 -5.78 -9.31 10.34
C CYS A 626 -4.49 -9.56 9.56
N THR A 627 -3.36 -9.05 10.07
CA THR A 627 -2.03 -9.32 9.50
C THR A 627 -1.08 -9.85 10.55
N CYS A 628 -0.23 -10.80 10.20
CA CYS A 628 0.81 -11.29 11.10
C CYS A 628 2.05 -11.73 10.30
N THR A 629 3.22 -11.77 10.93
CA THR A 629 4.46 -12.18 10.25
C THR A 629 5.11 -13.31 11.04
N GLY A 630 5.40 -14.42 10.36
CA GLY A 630 6.09 -15.57 10.93
C GLY A 630 5.31 -16.29 12.02
N ALA A 631 3.98 -16.40 11.88
CA ALA A 631 3.11 -17.11 12.81
C ALA A 631 2.63 -18.45 12.23
N ASP A 632 2.32 -19.37 13.13
CA ASP A 632 1.43 -20.50 12.88
C ASP A 632 0.00 -20.11 13.26
N TYR A 633 -1.00 -20.91 12.87
CA TYR A 633 -2.41 -20.54 13.08
C TYR A 633 -3.23 -21.67 13.68
N LEU A 634 -3.96 -21.35 14.75
CA LEU A 634 -5.00 -22.21 15.33
C LEU A 634 -6.37 -21.77 14.82
N ILE A 635 -7.04 -22.64 14.08
CA ILE A 635 -8.41 -22.48 13.60
C ILE A 635 -9.31 -23.34 14.49
N THR A 636 -10.24 -22.70 15.19
CA THR A 636 -11.16 -23.37 16.12
C THR A 636 -12.59 -23.27 15.62
N PHE A 637 -13.23 -24.43 15.41
CA PHE A 637 -14.67 -24.53 15.20
C PHE A 637 -15.40 -24.60 16.55
N CYS A 638 -16.47 -23.83 16.71
CA CYS A 638 -17.20 -23.62 17.97
C CYS A 638 -16.30 -23.18 19.14
N PRO A 639 -15.58 -22.04 19.07
CA PRO A 639 -14.59 -21.62 20.06
C PRO A 639 -15.13 -21.38 21.49
N ASN A 640 -16.45 -21.24 21.67
CA ASN A 640 -17.09 -21.13 22.98
C ASN A 640 -17.78 -22.44 23.43
N GLY A 641 -17.64 -23.54 22.69
CA GLY A 641 -18.38 -24.78 22.91
C GLY A 641 -19.87 -24.69 22.58
N SER A 642 -20.35 -23.56 22.08
CA SER A 642 -21.71 -23.38 21.56
C SER A 642 -21.79 -23.93 20.15
N GLY A 643 -22.42 -25.10 20.02
CA GLY A 643 -22.76 -25.79 18.79
C GLY A 643 -23.91 -26.74 19.05
#